data_AF-A0A9P4QVN9-F1
#
_entry.id   AF-A0A9P4QVN9-F1
#
_cell.length_a   1.000
_cell.length_b   1.000
_cell.length_c   1.000
_cell.angle_alpha   90.00
_cell.angle_beta   90.00
_cell.angle_gamma   90.00
#
_symmetry.space_group_name_H-M   'P 1'
#
loop_
_entity.id
_entity.type
_entity.pdbx_description
1 polymer ?
#
loop_
_entity_poly.entity_id
_entity_poly.type
_entity_poly.pdbx_seq_one_letter_code
_entity_poly.pdbx_strand_id
1 'polypeptide(L)'
;MDGDAVGITKSQRARLTCTQCHRRKIKCDKNIPCETCIKRGLGSFCSREDNAESRLATARSTSEEFTVSNDLANTLLQRVIDLEAKLQQQTNPGTEHLDDQDYTEAPSADQEETVTPVDTTDCDAATVLEFLAWGRTKDVDFARAPEHDSGPRQHAMSREDSPENTSFWAETSNRAQLDVLEALMPSRSHLCQLVDYHNHSLLWYHNSYSSQIFSDDFESFVTKYNGDVHYDQLNLQWLALLFAIMTGSMTCASPATVREWGFSDAEQPILSKRWYEATVTCLNLAHYIETHTIYSVQAIATLTISAHVLGKSNSQTVLLASAGRIAQSLGLHRLGSDPSNMSTDQLRKREAGKRVFAQLCTQDWFQIPFSESYSLSSRFSRTVRPLNCNDEDMVLQPSSNPTQSSYCNFRYDIAALMPELLDATASCNTQYTRYEQVLQYDDKMRKLATASIPTFLAADAPLNVEWPSFASWGRRSLTICAAHKIIMIHRKFLGLSFNNSAFAFTRRTCLAAAKTILKEALAESDPRGPVIWIEQAFSVAAGIILSLDSAHRDPGEKEREEHKQLAARAIEYLRKFRHSKIASRGVQLLSFLQRELDDTSSSRPEKRPRSLVDGRSGTSRKKARLLDTQAFIRNASQSLGVVSPAATSASEMSMNVDDNPWDSFFDLLGPNTGFDGDLFENFCPA
;
A
#
# COMPACT_ATOMS: atom_id res chain seq x y z
N MET A 1 1.38 -54.32 -14.62
CA MET A 1 2.37 -54.69 -13.59
C MET A 1 3.66 -53.97 -13.96
N ASP A 2 4.47 -53.65 -12.97
CA ASP A 2 5.69 -52.82 -13.03
C ASP A 2 5.38 -51.30 -13.02
N GLY A 3 6.04 -50.47 -12.24
CA GLY A 3 7.19 -50.65 -11.35
C GLY A 3 7.60 -49.27 -10.81
N ASP A 4 8.22 -49.28 -9.63
CA ASP A 4 8.55 -48.13 -8.79
C ASP A 4 9.30 -46.97 -9.48
N ALA A 5 8.88 -45.73 -9.20
CA ALA A 5 9.60 -44.50 -9.55
C ALA A 5 10.44 -44.00 -8.36
N VAL A 6 11.76 -44.19 -8.48
CA VAL A 6 12.81 -43.70 -7.58
C VAL A 6 12.93 -42.17 -7.64
N GLY A 7 13.10 -41.55 -6.47
CA GLY A 7 13.10 -40.11 -6.26
C GLY A 7 14.27 -39.34 -6.90
N ILE A 8 13.95 -38.14 -7.41
CA ILE A 8 14.90 -37.18 -7.99
C ILE A 8 15.58 -36.36 -6.88
N THR A 9 16.89 -36.51 -6.73
CA THR A 9 17.73 -35.73 -5.80
C THR A 9 17.94 -34.29 -6.26
N LYS A 10 17.77 -33.35 -5.33
CA LYS A 10 17.97 -31.88 -5.48
C LYS A 10 19.36 -31.53 -6.03
N SER A 11 19.40 -30.75 -7.10
CA SER A 11 20.62 -30.10 -7.64
C SER A 11 21.25 -29.15 -6.61
N GLN A 12 22.49 -29.42 -6.18
CA GLN A 12 23.29 -28.51 -5.36
C GLN A 12 23.65 -27.24 -6.16
N ARG A 13 23.48 -26.06 -5.55
CA ARG A 13 23.77 -24.75 -6.15
C ARG A 13 25.28 -24.60 -6.38
N ALA A 14 25.68 -24.17 -7.58
CA ALA A 14 27.08 -23.97 -7.92
C ALA A 14 27.77 -22.95 -7.00
N ARG A 15 29.03 -23.23 -6.64
CA ARG A 15 29.76 -22.45 -5.65
C ARG A 15 30.52 -21.28 -6.29
N LEU A 16 30.27 -20.06 -5.80
CA LEU A 16 30.88 -18.84 -6.34
C LEU A 16 32.27 -18.50 -5.74
N THR A 17 32.66 -19.12 -4.62
CA THR A 17 33.99 -18.93 -4.01
C THR A 17 35.04 -19.79 -4.71
N CYS A 18 36.24 -19.25 -4.95
CA CYS A 18 37.34 -20.02 -5.54
C CYS A 18 37.79 -21.19 -4.64
N THR A 19 38.40 -22.20 -5.23
CA THR A 19 38.83 -23.45 -4.58
C THR A 19 39.78 -23.19 -3.41
N GLN A 20 40.74 -22.27 -3.58
CA GLN A 20 41.75 -21.94 -2.55
C GLN A 20 41.16 -21.19 -1.36
N CYS A 21 40.34 -20.16 -1.58
CA CYS A 21 39.69 -19.43 -0.49
C CYS A 21 38.66 -20.30 0.23
N HIS A 22 37.95 -21.17 -0.49
CA HIS A 22 37.07 -22.15 0.12
C HIS A 22 37.84 -23.11 1.02
N ARG A 23 38.89 -23.76 0.50
CA ARG A 23 39.69 -24.74 1.27
C ARG A 23 40.26 -24.13 2.56
N ARG A 24 40.61 -22.85 2.51
CA ARG A 24 41.17 -22.09 3.64
C ARG A 24 40.12 -21.41 4.52
N LYS A 25 38.83 -21.48 4.18
CA LYS A 25 37.70 -20.82 4.87
C LYS A 25 37.92 -19.30 5.06
N ILE A 26 38.41 -18.61 4.04
CA ILE A 26 38.64 -17.16 4.03
C ILE A 26 37.74 -16.44 3.02
N LYS A 27 37.56 -15.12 3.20
CA LYS A 27 36.75 -14.29 2.31
C LYS A 27 37.34 -14.31 0.88
N CYS A 28 36.45 -14.39 -0.12
CA CYS A 28 36.80 -14.37 -1.53
C CYS A 28 35.96 -13.27 -2.20
N ASP A 29 36.61 -12.41 -2.97
CA ASP A 29 35.99 -11.37 -3.81
C ASP A 29 35.27 -11.95 -5.04
N LYS A 30 35.42 -13.26 -5.30
CA LYS A 30 34.79 -14.05 -6.37
C LYS A 30 35.28 -13.70 -7.78
N ASN A 31 36.35 -12.93 -7.92
CA ASN A 31 37.11 -12.80 -9.16
C ASN A 31 38.11 -13.98 -9.28
N ILE A 32 38.50 -14.34 -10.51
CA ILE A 32 39.51 -15.39 -10.76
C ILE A 32 40.61 -14.78 -11.63
N PRO A 33 41.86 -14.68 -11.16
CA PRO A 33 42.30 -14.96 -9.79
C PRO A 33 41.76 -13.94 -8.78
N CYS A 34 41.38 -14.40 -7.58
CA CYS A 34 40.89 -13.51 -6.52
C CYS A 34 42.02 -12.70 -5.88
N GLU A 35 41.74 -11.49 -5.43
CA GLU A 35 42.74 -10.59 -4.82
C GLU A 35 43.41 -11.23 -3.59
N THR A 36 42.66 -12.04 -2.85
CA THR A 36 43.19 -12.80 -1.70
C THR A 36 44.20 -13.88 -2.11
N CYS A 37 44.04 -14.51 -3.28
CA CYS A 37 45.03 -15.46 -3.80
C CYS A 37 46.23 -14.73 -4.40
N ILE A 38 46.03 -13.58 -5.05
CA ILE A 38 47.11 -12.74 -5.60
C ILE A 38 48.01 -12.24 -4.48
N LYS A 39 47.45 -11.63 -3.43
CA LYS A 39 48.21 -11.12 -2.25
C LYS A 39 49.02 -12.20 -1.53
N ARG A 40 48.65 -13.48 -1.71
CA ARG A 40 49.33 -14.62 -1.10
C ARG A 40 50.31 -15.33 -2.04
N GLY A 41 50.56 -14.79 -3.24
CA GLY A 41 51.44 -15.40 -4.24
C GLY A 41 50.89 -16.69 -4.86
N LEU A 42 49.58 -16.93 -4.76
CA LEU A 42 48.90 -18.15 -5.24
C LEU A 42 47.89 -17.85 -6.36
N GLY A 43 48.03 -16.71 -7.06
CA GLY A 43 47.13 -16.29 -8.13
C GLY A 43 46.99 -17.36 -9.23
N SER A 44 48.10 -18.01 -9.61
CA SER A 44 48.14 -19.09 -10.61
C SER A 44 47.35 -20.34 -10.22
N PHE A 45 47.08 -20.55 -8.92
CA PHE A 45 46.32 -21.70 -8.40
C PHE A 45 44.87 -21.34 -8.04
N CYS A 46 44.43 -20.12 -8.36
CA CYS A 46 43.07 -19.68 -8.12
C CYS A 46 42.14 -20.17 -9.24
N SER A 47 41.27 -21.13 -8.94
CA SER A 47 40.29 -21.66 -9.89
C SER A 47 38.90 -21.78 -9.27
N ARG A 48 37.87 -21.89 -10.10
CA ARG A 48 36.51 -22.26 -9.70
C ARG A 48 36.20 -23.63 -10.29
N GLU A 49 35.56 -24.51 -9.53
CA GLU A 49 35.08 -25.79 -10.06
C GLU A 49 33.85 -25.53 -10.94
N ASP A 50 33.98 -25.75 -12.25
CA ASP A 50 32.86 -25.69 -13.18
C ASP A 50 32.15 -27.05 -13.20
N ASN A 51 30.89 -27.05 -12.76
CA ASN A 51 30.05 -28.26 -12.69
C ASN A 51 29.46 -28.63 -14.06
N ALA A 52 30.30 -28.63 -15.11
CA ALA A 52 29.90 -28.85 -16.50
C ALA A 52 30.48 -30.14 -17.11
N GLU A 53 31.47 -30.79 -16.50
CA GLU A 53 32.19 -31.93 -17.11
C GLU A 53 31.64 -33.32 -16.76
N SER A 54 30.51 -33.45 -16.06
CA SER A 54 29.88 -34.76 -15.77
C SER A 54 28.70 -35.11 -16.70
N ARG A 55 28.65 -34.55 -17.92
CA ARG A 55 27.55 -34.82 -18.89
C ARG A 55 27.97 -35.28 -20.29
N LEU A 56 29.25 -35.53 -20.56
CA LEU A 56 29.72 -35.87 -21.92
C LEU A 56 30.66 -37.07 -21.98
N ALA A 57 30.35 -38.14 -21.23
CA ALA A 57 31.11 -39.39 -21.26
C ALA A 57 30.24 -40.63 -21.51
N THR A 58 29.34 -40.60 -22.51
CA THR A 58 28.79 -41.82 -23.13
C THR A 58 28.17 -41.55 -24.51
N ALA A 59 29.02 -41.45 -25.54
CA ALA A 59 28.78 -41.94 -26.90
C ALA A 59 29.96 -41.55 -27.79
N ARG A 60 30.81 -42.52 -28.10
CA ARG A 60 31.91 -42.40 -29.06
C ARG A 60 31.42 -42.73 -30.47
N SER A 61 32.18 -42.20 -31.46
CA SER A 61 32.20 -42.50 -32.91
C SER A 61 31.12 -41.75 -33.71
N THR A 62 31.40 -41.06 -34.83
CA THR A 62 32.47 -41.15 -35.83
C THR A 62 32.75 -39.77 -36.45
N SER A 63 33.98 -39.61 -36.92
CA SER A 63 34.62 -38.50 -37.62
C SER A 63 33.97 -38.06 -38.93
N GLU A 64 33.82 -36.73 -39.13
CA GLU A 64 34.23 -35.99 -40.35
C GLU A 64 34.29 -34.47 -40.04
N GLU A 65 35.49 -33.90 -40.22
CA GLU A 65 35.94 -32.55 -39.85
C GLU A 65 35.48 -31.47 -40.86
N PHE A 66 35.18 -30.21 -40.51
CA PHE A 66 35.96 -29.17 -39.81
C PHE A 66 37.05 -28.49 -40.66
N THR A 67 36.66 -27.60 -41.58
CA THR A 67 37.60 -26.70 -42.29
C THR A 67 37.22 -25.22 -42.28
N VAL A 68 36.09 -24.81 -41.69
CA VAL A 68 35.59 -23.42 -41.78
C VAL A 68 36.00 -22.54 -40.58
N SER A 69 36.45 -23.11 -39.45
CA SER A 69 36.64 -22.35 -38.21
C SER A 69 37.99 -21.63 -38.06
N ASN A 70 39.04 -22.04 -38.79
CA ASN A 70 40.38 -21.46 -38.61
C ASN A 70 40.58 -20.14 -39.36
N ASP A 71 39.93 -19.95 -40.52
CA ASP A 71 40.08 -18.72 -41.30
C ASP A 71 39.43 -17.51 -40.61
N LEU A 72 38.31 -17.72 -39.92
CA LEU A 72 37.65 -16.65 -39.16
C LEU A 72 38.48 -16.23 -37.94
N ALA A 73 39.08 -17.19 -37.23
CA ALA A 73 39.94 -16.92 -36.09
C ALA A 73 41.19 -16.12 -36.50
N ASN A 74 41.83 -16.49 -37.61
CA ASN A 74 42.99 -15.78 -38.15
C ASN A 74 42.64 -14.37 -38.62
N THR A 75 41.47 -14.19 -39.27
CA THR A 75 41.01 -12.87 -39.72
C THR A 75 40.75 -11.92 -38.55
N LEU A 76 40.20 -12.43 -37.45
CA LEU A 76 39.93 -11.62 -36.25
C LEU A 76 41.22 -11.25 -35.53
N LEU A 77 42.20 -12.16 -35.45
CA LEU A 77 43.49 -11.87 -34.82
C LEU A 77 44.23 -10.74 -35.56
N GLN A 78 44.22 -10.76 -36.89
CA GLN A 78 44.89 -9.73 -37.69
C GLN A 78 44.26 -8.34 -37.50
N ARG A 79 42.93 -8.29 -37.32
CA ARG A 79 42.19 -7.04 -37.09
C ARG A 79 42.48 -6.42 -35.72
N VAL A 80 42.76 -7.25 -34.71
CA VAL A 80 43.13 -6.78 -33.36
C VAL A 80 44.52 -6.16 -33.38
N ILE A 81 45.48 -6.80 -34.07
CA ILE A 81 46.85 -6.28 -34.21
C ILE A 81 46.87 -4.89 -34.89
N ASP A 82 46.09 -4.72 -35.97
CA ASP A 82 45.99 -3.43 -36.67
C ASP A 82 45.36 -2.32 -35.82
N LEU A 83 44.45 -2.67 -34.91
CA LEU A 83 43.81 -1.72 -34.00
C LEU A 83 44.74 -1.31 -32.85
N GLU A 84 45.50 -2.26 -32.31
CA GLU A 84 46.50 -2.00 -31.27
C GLU A 84 47.64 -1.10 -31.78
N ALA A 85 48.09 -1.32 -33.02
CA ALA A 85 49.10 -0.47 -33.66
C ALA A 85 48.64 0.99 -33.84
N LYS A 86 47.33 1.20 -34.12
CA LYS A 86 46.75 2.55 -34.27
C LYS A 86 46.56 3.27 -32.95
N LEU A 87 46.27 2.54 -31.87
CA LEU A 87 46.15 3.07 -30.51
C LEU A 87 47.49 3.50 -29.91
N GLN A 88 48.59 2.82 -30.26
CA GLN A 88 49.94 3.18 -29.80
C GLN A 88 50.50 4.44 -30.48
N GLN A 89 50.00 4.83 -31.66
CA GLN A 89 50.43 6.05 -32.35
C GLN A 89 49.74 7.33 -31.84
N GLN A 90 48.69 7.24 -31.00
CA GLN A 90 47.93 8.40 -30.52
C GLN A 90 48.30 8.87 -29.09
N THR A 91 49.28 8.26 -28.43
CA THR A 91 49.62 8.58 -27.03
C THR A 91 51.10 8.97 -26.84
N ASN A 92 51.47 10.21 -27.21
CA ASN A 92 52.44 11.08 -26.51
C ASN A 92 52.54 12.45 -27.21
N PRO A 93 52.52 13.58 -26.45
CA PRO A 93 53.76 14.11 -25.85
C PRO A 93 53.51 14.71 -24.44
N GLY A 94 54.46 14.94 -23.52
CA GLY A 94 55.91 14.79 -23.41
C GLY A 94 56.28 15.27 -22.00
N THR A 95 57.24 14.61 -21.33
CA THR A 95 57.65 14.91 -19.95
C THR A 95 59.07 15.48 -19.97
N GLU A 96 59.28 16.68 -19.43
CA GLU A 96 60.61 17.16 -19.03
C GLU A 96 60.71 17.18 -17.50
N HIS A 97 61.88 16.74 -17.04
CA HIS A 97 62.36 16.53 -15.68
C HIS A 97 62.32 17.76 -14.76
N LEU A 98 62.30 17.54 -13.43
CA LEU A 98 63.31 18.06 -12.47
C LEU A 98 63.17 17.41 -11.07
N ASP A 99 64.32 17.29 -10.41
CA ASP A 99 64.66 16.55 -9.17
C ASP A 99 64.17 17.17 -7.84
N ASP A 100 63.94 16.25 -6.87
CA ASP A 100 64.29 16.21 -5.43
C ASP A 100 64.69 17.50 -4.65
N GLN A 101 63.95 17.83 -3.56
CA GLN A 101 64.44 17.86 -2.15
C GLN A 101 63.51 18.62 -1.14
N ASP A 102 63.29 17.95 0.00
CA ASP A 102 63.10 18.38 1.41
C ASP A 102 62.00 19.37 1.91
N TYR A 103 61.14 18.79 2.77
CA TYR A 103 60.42 19.25 3.98
C TYR A 103 60.06 20.74 4.21
N THR A 104 58.75 21.06 4.33
CA THR A 104 58.06 21.45 5.60
C THR A 104 56.54 21.71 5.44
N GLU A 105 55.83 21.60 6.56
CA GLU A 105 54.38 21.45 6.90
C GLU A 105 53.25 22.26 6.20
N ALA A 106 52.15 21.52 5.91
CA ALA A 106 50.69 21.80 5.96
C ALA A 106 50.02 22.87 5.03
N PRO A 107 48.69 22.82 4.74
CA PRO A 107 47.65 21.80 5.02
C PRO A 107 46.98 21.20 3.76
N SER A 108 46.31 20.06 3.97
CA SER A 108 45.61 19.23 2.98
C SER A 108 44.35 19.88 2.38
N ALA A 109 44.26 19.86 1.05
CA ALA A 109 43.02 20.09 0.30
C ALA A 109 42.77 18.87 -0.61
N ASP A 110 42.11 17.85 -0.07
CA ASP A 110 41.47 16.80 -0.87
C ASP A 110 40.16 17.36 -1.43
N GLN A 111 40.17 17.73 -2.71
CA GLN A 111 38.95 17.84 -3.49
C GLN A 111 38.75 16.50 -4.21
N GLU A 112 38.13 15.54 -3.51
CA GLU A 112 37.38 14.48 -4.18
C GLU A 112 36.13 15.11 -4.77
N GLU A 113 36.03 15.10 -6.10
CA GLU A 113 34.80 15.37 -6.83
C GLU A 113 33.70 14.42 -6.35
N THR A 114 32.85 14.95 -5.48
CA THR A 114 31.63 14.30 -5.03
C THR A 114 30.67 14.30 -6.20
N VAL A 115 30.48 13.13 -6.82
CA VAL A 115 29.31 12.86 -7.66
C VAL A 115 28.09 13.00 -6.74
N THR A 116 27.43 14.15 -6.82
CA THR A 116 26.17 14.38 -6.13
C THR A 116 25.12 13.40 -6.65
N PRO A 117 24.38 12.69 -5.78
CA PRO A 117 23.25 11.90 -6.22
C PRO A 117 22.23 12.86 -6.84
N VAL A 118 21.76 12.55 -8.06
CA VAL A 118 20.64 13.25 -8.67
C VAL A 118 19.47 13.22 -7.68
N ASP A 119 18.99 14.40 -7.31
CA ASP A 119 17.89 14.63 -6.38
C ASP A 119 16.61 13.91 -6.88
N THR A 120 16.33 12.72 -6.35
CA THR A 120 15.16 11.90 -6.71
C THR A 120 13.85 12.39 -6.09
N THR A 121 13.88 13.47 -5.32
CA THR A 121 12.78 13.93 -4.47
C THR A 121 11.65 14.63 -5.23
N ASP A 122 11.93 15.34 -6.33
CA ASP A 122 10.89 16.02 -7.13
C ASP A 122 10.02 15.04 -7.95
N CYS A 123 10.51 13.81 -8.20
CA CYS A 123 9.80 12.84 -9.03
C CYS A 123 8.57 12.23 -8.34
N ASP A 124 8.50 12.31 -7.01
CA ASP A 124 7.54 11.57 -6.19
C ASP A 124 6.62 12.43 -5.32
N ALA A 125 6.51 13.72 -5.64
CA ALA A 125 5.65 14.69 -4.96
C ALA A 125 4.22 14.16 -4.72
N ALA A 126 3.59 13.62 -5.76
CA ALA A 126 2.21 13.12 -5.69
C ALA A 126 2.05 12.02 -4.62
N THR A 127 3.03 11.12 -4.52
CA THR A 127 3.04 10.04 -3.53
C THR A 127 3.16 10.59 -2.13
N VAL A 128 4.12 11.47 -1.87
CA VAL A 128 4.32 12.04 -0.53
C VAL A 128 3.06 12.77 -0.06
N LEU A 129 2.43 13.53 -0.97
CA LEU A 129 1.17 14.23 -0.71
C LEU A 129 0.01 13.26 -0.41
N GLU A 130 -0.11 12.15 -1.14
CA GLU A 130 -1.07 11.08 -0.84
C GLU A 130 -0.81 10.43 0.53
N PHE A 131 0.44 10.18 0.89
CA PHE A 131 0.83 9.66 2.21
C PHE A 131 0.38 10.58 3.33
N LEU A 132 0.61 11.89 3.19
CA LEU A 132 0.17 12.89 4.15
C LEU A 132 -1.35 12.89 4.32
N ALA A 133 -2.11 12.76 3.23
CA ALA A 133 -3.56 12.63 3.29
C ALA A 133 -4.02 11.38 4.08
N TRP A 134 -3.23 10.31 4.07
CA TRP A 134 -3.50 9.09 4.83
C TRP A 134 -2.98 9.15 6.28
N GLY A 135 -2.26 10.21 6.66
CA GLY A 135 -1.60 10.34 7.96
C GLY A 135 -0.30 9.55 8.08
N ARG A 136 0.40 9.34 6.97
CA ARG A 136 1.61 8.53 6.87
C ARG A 136 2.77 9.36 6.35
N THR A 137 3.99 8.92 6.64
CA THR A 137 5.22 9.47 6.06
C THR A 137 5.82 8.45 5.09
N LYS A 138 6.32 8.90 3.94
CA LYS A 138 6.86 8.01 2.89
C LYS A 138 8.30 7.59 3.18
N ASP A 139 9.15 8.54 3.57
CA ASP A 139 10.58 8.33 3.74
C ASP A 139 10.97 8.53 5.20
N VAL A 140 11.05 7.43 5.96
CA VAL A 140 11.73 7.43 7.25
C VAL A 140 13.17 7.02 6.95
N ASP A 141 14.07 8.00 6.85
CA ASP A 141 15.50 7.72 6.74
C ASP A 141 15.94 7.06 8.06
N PHE A 142 16.15 5.74 8.00
CA PHE A 142 16.59 4.96 9.16
C PHE A 142 17.86 5.53 9.79
N ALA A 143 18.79 6.06 8.97
CA ALA A 143 20.03 6.65 9.46
C ALA A 143 19.81 7.97 10.22
N ARG A 144 18.64 8.59 10.08
CA ARG A 144 18.24 9.83 10.77
C ARG A 144 17.04 9.63 11.68
N ALA A 145 16.71 8.39 12.04
CA ALA A 145 15.66 8.13 13.00
C ALA A 145 16.13 8.60 14.39
N PRO A 146 15.35 9.46 15.07
CA PRO A 146 15.79 10.16 16.28
C PRO A 146 15.92 9.24 17.50
N GLU A 147 15.40 8.02 17.41
CA GLU A 147 15.62 6.93 18.38
C GLU A 147 17.12 6.58 18.49
N HIS A 148 17.88 6.74 17.39
CA HIS A 148 19.33 6.52 17.39
C HIS A 148 20.10 7.67 18.05
N ASP A 149 19.58 8.90 17.97
CA ASP A 149 20.18 10.07 18.61
C ASP A 149 19.81 10.17 20.10
N SER A 150 18.63 9.64 20.48
CA SER A 150 18.06 9.76 21.83
C SER A 150 18.28 8.53 22.72
N GLY A 151 18.70 7.40 22.15
CA GLY A 151 18.86 6.13 22.88
C GLY A 151 17.53 5.60 23.43
N PRO A 152 17.49 4.90 24.58
CA PRO A 152 16.25 4.35 25.16
C PRO A 152 15.32 5.43 25.75
N ARG A 153 15.67 6.73 25.64
CA ARG A 153 14.85 7.82 26.15
C ARG A 153 13.62 7.95 25.26
N GLN A 154 12.45 7.91 25.87
CA GLN A 154 11.19 8.12 25.17
C GLN A 154 11.12 9.56 24.68
N HIS A 155 10.86 9.76 23.39
CA HIS A 155 10.29 11.03 22.94
C HIS A 155 8.94 11.18 23.63
N ALA A 156 8.72 12.34 24.27
CA ALA A 156 7.46 12.68 24.92
C ALA A 156 6.33 12.75 23.88
N MET A 157 5.78 11.60 23.53
CA MET A 157 4.36 11.48 23.23
C MET A 157 3.66 11.43 24.59
N SER A 158 2.58 12.18 24.76
CA SER A 158 1.70 12.09 25.93
C SER A 158 1.48 10.62 26.28
N ARG A 159 2.08 10.19 27.38
CA ARG A 159 2.09 8.80 27.81
C ARG A 159 1.72 8.80 29.29
N GLU A 160 0.54 8.28 29.56
CA GLU A 160 0.20 7.75 30.87
C GLU A 160 1.05 6.50 31.10
N ASP A 161 1.79 6.56 32.21
CA ASP A 161 2.41 5.57 33.07
C ASP A 161 3.09 4.28 32.58
N SER A 162 4.10 3.94 33.38
CA SER A 162 5.12 2.92 33.19
C SER A 162 4.70 1.53 33.72
N PRO A 163 5.42 0.45 33.34
CA PRO A 163 5.02 -0.93 33.63
C PRO A 163 5.82 -1.54 34.79
N GLU A 164 5.18 -2.31 35.70
CA GLU A 164 5.84 -3.41 36.42
C GLU A 164 4.88 -4.54 36.85
N ASN A 165 5.30 -5.78 36.54
CA ASN A 165 4.95 -7.11 37.07
C ASN A 165 3.64 -7.87 36.71
N THR A 166 3.91 -8.99 36.02
CA THR A 166 3.08 -10.02 35.40
C THR A 166 2.60 -11.10 36.38
N SER A 167 1.27 -11.28 36.47
CA SER A 167 0.52 -12.56 36.42
C SER A 167 -0.86 -12.44 37.08
N PHE A 168 -1.03 -11.62 38.13
CA PHE A 168 -2.33 -11.39 38.78
C PHE A 168 -3.09 -10.20 38.17
N TRP A 169 -2.36 -9.11 37.87
CA TRP A 169 -2.93 -7.93 37.21
C TRP A 169 -3.38 -8.19 35.77
N ALA A 170 -2.84 -9.21 35.11
CA ALA A 170 -3.26 -9.59 33.76
C ALA A 170 -4.69 -10.15 33.74
N GLU A 171 -5.08 -10.97 34.73
CA GLU A 171 -6.46 -11.48 34.83
C GLU A 171 -7.44 -10.37 35.22
N THR A 172 -7.09 -9.51 36.17
CA THR A 172 -7.91 -8.33 36.52
C THR A 172 -8.04 -7.37 35.33
N SER A 173 -6.96 -7.19 34.56
CA SER A 173 -6.96 -6.38 33.33
C SER A 173 -7.78 -7.02 32.22
N ASN A 174 -7.72 -8.34 32.05
CA ASN A 174 -8.51 -9.06 31.05
C ASN A 174 -10.01 -9.00 31.38
N ARG A 175 -10.37 -9.19 32.65
CA ARG A 175 -11.76 -9.08 33.10
C ARG A 175 -12.30 -7.66 32.90
N ALA A 176 -11.55 -6.64 33.31
CA ALA A 176 -11.93 -5.25 33.06
C ALA A 176 -12.07 -4.95 31.55
N GLN A 177 -11.21 -5.51 30.70
CA GLN A 177 -11.34 -5.37 29.26
C GLN A 177 -12.59 -6.09 28.72
N LEU A 178 -12.96 -7.26 29.25
CA LEU A 178 -14.21 -7.94 28.89
C LEU A 178 -15.43 -7.15 29.34
N ASP A 179 -15.43 -6.57 30.55
CA ASP A 179 -16.51 -5.71 31.04
C ASP A 179 -16.72 -4.50 30.10
N VAL A 180 -15.62 -3.91 29.60
CA VAL A 180 -15.67 -2.84 28.60
C VAL A 180 -16.22 -3.34 27.26
N LEU A 181 -15.83 -4.54 26.82
CA LEU A 181 -16.37 -5.13 25.59
C LEU A 181 -17.87 -5.40 25.71
N GLU A 182 -18.34 -5.88 26.87
CA GLU A 182 -19.75 -6.06 27.17
C GLU A 182 -20.51 -4.74 27.09
N ALA A 183 -19.98 -3.68 27.74
CA ALA A 183 -20.58 -2.35 27.72
C ALA A 183 -20.65 -1.72 26.32
N LEU A 184 -19.82 -2.18 25.38
CA LEU A 184 -19.83 -1.74 23.98
C LEU A 184 -20.78 -2.53 23.09
N MET A 185 -21.40 -3.60 23.59
CA MET A 185 -22.42 -4.36 22.86
C MET A 185 -23.73 -3.59 22.82
N PRO A 186 -24.24 -3.23 21.63
CA PRO A 186 -25.53 -2.56 21.52
C PRO A 186 -26.68 -3.56 21.72
N SER A 187 -27.91 -3.05 21.70
CA SER A 187 -29.10 -3.89 21.77
C SER A 187 -29.09 -4.99 20.70
N ARG A 188 -29.77 -6.11 20.99
CA ARG A 188 -29.92 -7.22 20.01
C ARG A 188 -30.50 -6.74 18.68
N SER A 189 -31.43 -5.79 18.72
CA SER A 189 -32.03 -5.18 17.52
C SER A 189 -30.96 -4.47 16.68
N HIS A 190 -30.15 -3.63 17.31
CA HIS A 190 -29.06 -2.93 16.63
C HIS A 190 -27.98 -3.88 16.10
N LEU A 191 -27.64 -4.94 16.84
CA LEU A 191 -26.72 -5.96 16.36
C LEU A 191 -27.22 -6.58 15.05
N CYS A 192 -28.49 -7.02 15.00
CA CYS A 192 -29.08 -7.55 13.78
C CYS A 192 -29.05 -6.53 12.65
N GLN A 193 -29.47 -5.29 12.89
CA GLN A 193 -29.47 -4.22 11.88
C GLN A 193 -28.07 -3.96 11.28
N LEU A 194 -27.04 -3.89 12.14
CA LEU A 194 -25.66 -3.65 11.73
C LEU A 194 -25.09 -4.84 10.94
N VAL A 195 -25.34 -6.07 11.39
CA VAL A 195 -24.90 -7.30 10.70
C VAL A 195 -25.60 -7.45 9.34
N ASP A 196 -26.91 -7.26 9.31
CA ASP A 196 -27.71 -7.35 8.09
C ASP A 196 -27.27 -6.29 7.08
N TYR A 197 -27.06 -5.05 7.52
CA TYR A 197 -26.53 -4.00 6.66
C TYR A 197 -25.16 -4.36 6.09
N HIS A 198 -24.25 -4.90 6.90
CA HIS A 198 -22.93 -5.29 6.43
C HIS A 198 -23.00 -6.36 5.35
N ASN A 199 -23.77 -7.42 5.60
CA ASN A 199 -23.93 -8.55 4.70
C ASN A 199 -24.52 -8.12 3.34
N HIS A 200 -25.53 -7.25 3.34
CA HIS A 200 -26.23 -6.82 2.13
C HIS A 200 -25.53 -5.65 1.41
N SER A 201 -24.94 -4.72 2.16
CA SER A 201 -24.48 -3.43 1.61
C SER A 201 -22.97 -3.30 1.52
N LEU A 202 -22.18 -4.12 2.22
CA LEU A 202 -20.71 -3.97 2.29
C LEU A 202 -19.94 -5.22 1.91
N LEU A 203 -20.47 -6.41 2.17
CA LEU A 203 -19.73 -7.66 1.99
C LEU A 203 -19.37 -7.93 0.52
N TRP A 204 -20.16 -7.44 -0.45
CA TRP A 204 -19.80 -7.48 -1.88
C TRP A 204 -18.48 -6.75 -2.21
N TYR A 205 -18.08 -5.76 -1.39
CA TYR A 205 -16.92 -4.89 -1.66
C TYR A 205 -15.59 -5.48 -1.17
N HIS A 206 -15.62 -6.26 -0.08
CA HIS A 206 -14.43 -6.86 0.52
C HIS A 206 -14.45 -8.39 0.60
N ASN A 207 -15.64 -9.00 0.58
CA ASN A 207 -15.89 -10.44 0.53
C ASN A 207 -14.97 -11.26 1.47
N SER A 208 -14.69 -10.74 2.67
CA SER A 208 -13.64 -11.31 3.54
C SER A 208 -14.13 -12.46 4.40
N TYR A 209 -15.43 -12.72 4.48
CA TYR A 209 -16.01 -13.82 5.25
C TYR A 209 -17.25 -14.35 4.53
N SER A 210 -17.77 -15.49 5.00
CA SER A 210 -19.03 -16.01 4.49
C SER A 210 -20.19 -15.50 5.34
N SER A 211 -21.17 -14.82 4.73
CA SER A 211 -22.35 -14.32 5.43
C SER A 211 -23.12 -15.44 6.10
N GLN A 212 -23.29 -16.58 5.41
CA GLN A 212 -24.02 -17.72 5.97
C GLN A 212 -23.33 -18.29 7.21
N ILE A 213 -22.01 -18.58 7.14
CA ILE A 213 -21.26 -19.10 8.29
C ILE A 213 -21.33 -18.12 9.46
N PHE A 214 -21.12 -16.83 9.18
CA PHE A 214 -21.17 -15.81 10.23
C PHE A 214 -22.55 -15.68 10.85
N SER A 215 -23.62 -15.71 10.05
CA SER A 215 -25.00 -15.65 10.54
C SER A 215 -25.36 -16.86 11.40
N ASP A 216 -24.93 -18.06 11.03
CA ASP A 216 -25.14 -19.27 11.85
C ASP A 216 -24.41 -19.15 13.21
N ASP A 217 -23.15 -18.67 13.20
CA ASP A 217 -22.37 -18.43 14.41
C ASP A 217 -23.00 -17.31 15.28
N PHE A 218 -23.49 -16.25 14.65
CA PHE A 218 -24.15 -15.12 15.31
C PHE A 218 -25.48 -15.53 15.96
N GLU A 219 -26.30 -16.34 15.28
CA GLU A 219 -27.50 -16.91 15.87
C GLU A 219 -27.15 -17.77 17.08
N SER A 220 -26.10 -18.59 17.01
CA SER A 220 -25.63 -19.38 18.14
C SER A 220 -25.16 -18.51 19.31
N PHE A 221 -24.45 -17.41 19.06
CA PHE A 221 -24.04 -16.45 20.10
C PHE A 221 -25.25 -15.83 20.80
N VAL A 222 -26.22 -15.37 20.02
CA VAL A 222 -27.41 -14.71 20.56
C VAL A 222 -28.33 -15.68 21.29
N THR A 223 -28.49 -16.92 20.81
CA THR A 223 -29.46 -17.89 21.36
C THR A 223 -28.87 -18.82 22.41
N LYS A 224 -27.65 -19.34 22.22
CA LYS A 224 -27.04 -20.32 23.12
C LYS A 224 -26.16 -19.66 24.17
N TYR A 225 -25.47 -18.58 23.82
CA TYR A 225 -24.61 -17.83 24.75
C TYR A 225 -25.33 -16.61 25.33
N ASN A 226 -26.59 -16.37 24.95
CA ASN A 226 -27.40 -15.23 25.43
C ASN A 226 -26.73 -13.85 25.20
N GLY A 227 -25.83 -13.75 24.22
CA GLY A 227 -25.04 -12.54 23.99
C GLY A 227 -23.94 -12.27 25.03
N ASP A 228 -23.66 -13.22 25.92
CA ASP A 228 -22.68 -13.08 26.99
C ASP A 228 -21.24 -13.14 26.46
N VAL A 229 -20.50 -12.05 26.63
CA VAL A 229 -19.08 -11.96 26.22
C VAL A 229 -18.14 -12.66 27.19
N HIS A 230 -18.59 -12.96 28.41
CA HIS A 230 -17.84 -13.68 29.44
C HIS A 230 -17.95 -15.19 29.31
N TYR A 231 -18.73 -15.69 28.36
CA TYR A 231 -18.87 -17.13 28.17
C TYR A 231 -17.51 -17.78 27.87
N ASP A 232 -17.06 -18.68 28.74
CA ASP A 232 -15.69 -19.25 28.73
C ASP A 232 -15.29 -19.89 27.38
N GLN A 233 -16.24 -20.41 26.61
CA GLN A 233 -15.98 -21.04 25.31
C GLN A 233 -16.15 -20.08 24.12
N LEU A 234 -16.46 -18.81 24.35
CA LEU A 234 -16.59 -17.82 23.30
C LEU A 234 -15.24 -17.57 22.64
N ASN A 235 -15.19 -17.68 21.32
CA ASN A 235 -13.99 -17.36 20.57
C ASN A 235 -13.86 -15.83 20.45
N LEU A 236 -12.96 -15.23 21.21
CA LEU A 236 -12.71 -13.78 21.15
C LEU A 236 -12.23 -13.29 19.77
N GLN A 237 -11.62 -14.13 18.93
CA GLN A 237 -11.31 -13.75 17.55
C GLN A 237 -12.57 -13.67 16.66
N TRP A 238 -13.60 -14.48 16.96
CA TRP A 238 -14.91 -14.33 16.32
C TRP A 238 -15.62 -13.07 16.82
N LEU A 239 -15.55 -12.78 18.12
CA LEU A 239 -16.07 -11.52 18.67
C LEU A 239 -15.38 -10.30 18.05
N ALA A 240 -14.07 -10.40 17.77
CA ALA A 240 -13.35 -9.39 17.00
C ALA A 240 -13.95 -9.19 15.60
N LEU A 241 -14.34 -10.27 14.90
CA LEU A 241 -15.00 -10.17 13.60
C LEU A 241 -16.37 -9.48 13.71
N LEU A 242 -17.14 -9.76 14.77
CA LEU A 242 -18.42 -9.07 15.02
C LEU A 242 -18.20 -7.56 15.23
N PHE A 243 -17.24 -7.15 16.07
CA PHE A 243 -16.91 -5.73 16.22
C PHE A 243 -16.37 -5.10 14.94
N ALA A 244 -15.61 -5.84 14.11
CA ALA A 244 -15.13 -5.35 12.83
C ALA A 244 -16.29 -5.08 11.85
N ILE A 245 -17.31 -5.94 11.85
CA ILE A 245 -18.55 -5.80 11.09
C ILE A 245 -19.33 -4.58 11.57
N MET A 246 -19.57 -4.44 12.88
CA MET A 246 -20.25 -3.28 13.46
C MET A 246 -19.52 -1.97 13.14
N THR A 247 -18.18 -1.97 13.25
CA THR A 247 -17.33 -0.84 12.88
C THR A 247 -17.51 -0.48 11.40
N GLY A 248 -17.47 -1.48 10.51
CA GLY A 248 -17.66 -1.30 9.07
C GLY A 248 -19.02 -0.71 8.74
N SER A 249 -20.09 -1.31 9.27
CA SER A 249 -21.47 -0.85 9.11
C SER A 249 -21.65 0.58 9.56
N MET A 250 -21.26 0.92 10.78
CA MET A 250 -21.41 2.28 11.31
C MET A 250 -20.58 3.29 10.53
N THR A 251 -19.37 2.94 10.10
CA THR A 251 -18.50 3.86 9.34
C THR A 251 -19.02 4.12 7.92
N CYS A 252 -19.63 3.11 7.29
CA CYS A 252 -20.05 3.18 5.88
C CYS A 252 -21.54 3.50 5.69
N ALA A 253 -22.36 3.42 6.74
CA ALA A 253 -23.77 3.77 6.67
C ALA A 253 -23.97 5.24 6.26
N SER A 254 -24.95 5.48 5.40
CA SER A 254 -25.32 6.85 5.05
C SER A 254 -25.97 7.55 6.25
N PRO A 255 -25.95 8.89 6.32
CA PRO A 255 -26.60 9.61 7.41
C PRO A 255 -28.09 9.29 7.54
N ALA A 256 -28.76 8.93 6.44
CA ALA A 256 -30.16 8.51 6.48
C ALA A 256 -30.30 7.16 7.21
N THR A 257 -29.48 6.18 6.85
CA THR A 257 -29.47 4.85 7.48
C THR A 257 -29.11 4.90 8.96
N VAL A 258 -28.12 5.71 9.35
CA VAL A 258 -27.74 5.89 10.77
C VAL A 258 -28.90 6.43 11.60
N ARG A 259 -29.62 7.43 11.08
CA ARG A 259 -30.81 7.99 11.74
C ARG A 259 -31.96 6.99 11.80
N GLU A 260 -32.14 6.16 10.78
CA GLU A 260 -33.15 5.08 10.78
C GLU A 260 -32.89 4.03 11.86
N TRP A 261 -31.62 3.75 12.17
CA TRP A 261 -31.23 2.89 13.31
C TRP A 261 -31.39 3.58 14.67
N GLY A 262 -31.70 4.87 14.71
CA GLY A 262 -31.86 5.63 15.94
C GLY A 262 -30.56 6.17 16.53
N PHE A 263 -29.44 6.11 15.80
CA PHE A 263 -28.19 6.74 16.22
C PHE A 263 -28.14 8.19 15.73
N SER A 264 -27.55 9.06 16.54
CA SER A 264 -27.26 10.44 16.18
C SER A 264 -26.00 10.56 15.31
N ASP A 265 -25.94 11.63 14.52
CA ASP A 265 -24.75 11.96 13.72
C ASP A 265 -23.48 12.13 14.61
N ALA A 266 -23.64 12.48 15.89
CA ALA A 266 -22.54 12.63 16.84
C ALA A 266 -22.00 11.28 17.38
N GLU A 267 -22.87 10.28 17.53
CA GLU A 267 -22.50 8.94 18.03
C GLU A 267 -21.74 8.13 16.97
N GLN A 268 -22.10 8.28 15.68
CA GLN A 268 -21.50 7.53 14.58
C GLN A 268 -19.95 7.48 14.62
N PRO A 269 -19.21 8.60 14.66
CA PRO A 269 -17.75 8.57 14.73
C PRO A 269 -17.20 7.98 16.04
N ILE A 270 -17.91 8.17 17.16
CA ILE A 270 -17.49 7.70 18.49
C ILE A 270 -17.60 6.17 18.54
N LEU A 271 -18.76 5.61 18.19
CA LEU A 271 -19.02 4.18 18.17
C LEU A 271 -18.12 3.48 17.16
N SER A 272 -17.96 4.04 15.95
CA SER A 272 -17.04 3.49 14.95
C SER A 272 -15.61 3.37 15.50
N LYS A 273 -15.11 4.39 16.20
CA LYS A 273 -13.77 4.35 16.80
C LYS A 273 -13.69 3.33 17.95
N ARG A 274 -14.69 3.30 18.84
CA ARG A 274 -14.72 2.38 19.98
C ARG A 274 -14.81 0.93 19.53
N TRP A 275 -15.64 0.60 18.54
CA TRP A 275 -15.73 -0.75 18.00
C TRP A 275 -14.49 -1.18 17.21
N TYR A 276 -13.80 -0.23 16.55
CA TYR A 276 -12.48 -0.51 15.98
C TYR A 276 -11.50 -0.94 17.08
N GLU A 277 -11.47 -0.20 18.20
CA GLU A 277 -10.59 -0.48 19.33
C GLU A 277 -10.98 -1.80 20.00
N ALA A 278 -12.28 -2.08 20.18
CA ALA A 278 -12.80 -3.36 20.66
C ALA A 278 -12.36 -4.54 19.81
N THR A 279 -12.35 -4.38 18.47
CA THR A 279 -11.84 -5.41 17.56
C THR A 279 -10.38 -5.75 17.87
N VAL A 280 -9.53 -4.74 18.03
CA VAL A 280 -8.10 -4.93 18.33
C VAL A 280 -7.91 -5.53 19.73
N THR A 281 -8.69 -5.09 20.72
CA THR A 281 -8.69 -5.66 22.07
C THR A 281 -9.03 -7.14 22.05
N CYS A 282 -10.10 -7.54 21.35
CA CYS A 282 -10.50 -8.94 21.20
C CYS A 282 -9.39 -9.79 20.56
N LEU A 283 -8.72 -9.29 19.52
CA LEU A 283 -7.60 -9.99 18.89
C LEU A 283 -6.44 -10.21 19.87
N ASN A 284 -6.08 -9.18 20.64
CA ASN A 284 -4.97 -9.25 21.60
C ASN A 284 -5.29 -10.17 22.79
N LEU A 285 -6.49 -10.07 23.36
CA LEU A 285 -6.98 -10.97 24.41
C LEU A 285 -6.99 -12.43 23.95
N ALA A 286 -7.27 -12.67 22.68
CA ALA A 286 -7.23 -14.00 22.08
C ALA A 286 -5.83 -14.47 21.64
N HIS A 287 -4.78 -13.71 21.95
CA HIS A 287 -3.40 -13.98 21.55
C HIS A 287 -3.27 -14.33 20.06
N TYR A 288 -3.90 -13.54 19.16
CA TYR A 288 -4.04 -13.89 17.74
C TYR A 288 -2.71 -14.12 16.97
N ILE A 289 -1.59 -13.58 17.48
CA ILE A 289 -0.25 -13.80 16.92
C ILE A 289 0.23 -15.24 17.19
N GLU A 290 -0.21 -15.85 18.28
CA GLU A 290 0.13 -17.20 18.73
C GLU A 290 -0.94 -18.23 18.33
N THR A 291 -2.22 -17.88 18.53
CA THR A 291 -3.36 -18.75 18.24
C THR A 291 -3.98 -18.38 16.90
N HIS A 292 -3.61 -19.10 15.84
CA HIS A 292 -4.06 -18.80 14.48
C HIS A 292 -5.45 -19.36 14.21
N THR A 293 -6.39 -18.49 13.86
CA THR A 293 -7.73 -18.89 13.38
C THR A 293 -8.10 -18.08 12.14
N ILE A 294 -9.06 -18.57 11.35
CA ILE A 294 -9.57 -17.80 10.20
C ILE A 294 -10.25 -16.50 10.67
N TYR A 295 -10.85 -16.47 11.87
CA TYR A 295 -11.58 -15.30 12.36
C TYR A 295 -10.69 -14.08 12.57
N SER A 296 -9.45 -14.24 13.05
CA SER A 296 -8.52 -13.09 13.14
C SER A 296 -8.15 -12.53 11.76
N VAL A 297 -7.97 -13.42 10.77
CA VAL A 297 -7.73 -13.04 9.37
C VAL A 297 -8.93 -12.27 8.82
N GLN A 298 -10.14 -12.78 9.03
CA GLN A 298 -11.39 -12.18 8.57
C GLN A 298 -11.64 -10.82 9.23
N ALA A 299 -11.49 -10.72 10.55
CA ALA A 299 -11.66 -9.49 11.33
C ALA A 299 -10.74 -8.38 10.80
N ILE A 300 -9.44 -8.67 10.65
CA ILE A 300 -8.45 -7.72 10.16
C ILE A 300 -8.74 -7.31 8.70
N ALA A 301 -9.08 -8.26 7.82
CA ALA A 301 -9.40 -7.97 6.43
C ALA A 301 -10.65 -7.06 6.32
N THR A 302 -11.68 -7.33 7.13
CA THR A 302 -12.93 -6.54 7.23
C THR A 302 -12.66 -5.13 7.74
N LEU A 303 -11.85 -4.95 8.78
CA LEU A 303 -11.52 -3.64 9.38
C LEU A 303 -10.97 -2.61 8.39
N THR A 304 -10.36 -3.05 7.30
CA THR A 304 -9.79 -2.13 6.29
C THR A 304 -10.82 -1.17 5.71
N ILE A 305 -12.11 -1.54 5.68
CA ILE A 305 -13.17 -0.68 5.13
C ILE A 305 -13.38 0.59 5.97
N SER A 306 -13.07 0.55 7.26
CA SER A 306 -13.24 1.66 8.20
C SER A 306 -11.91 2.27 8.66
N ALA A 307 -10.83 1.48 8.74
CA ALA A 307 -9.57 1.88 9.37
C ALA A 307 -8.99 3.20 8.83
N HIS A 308 -9.01 3.41 7.51
CA HIS A 308 -8.47 4.63 6.91
C HIS A 308 -9.32 5.86 7.23
N VAL A 309 -10.65 5.72 7.24
CA VAL A 309 -11.59 6.80 7.63
C VAL A 309 -11.37 7.20 9.09
N LEU A 310 -11.11 6.21 9.95
CA LEU A 310 -10.84 6.41 11.38
C LEU A 310 -9.41 6.89 11.68
N GLY A 311 -8.56 7.06 10.66
CA GLY A 311 -7.19 7.53 10.82
C GLY A 311 -6.21 6.47 11.36
N LYS A 312 -6.55 5.19 11.29
CA LYS A 312 -5.75 4.06 11.78
C LYS A 312 -4.94 3.37 10.65
N SER A 313 -4.62 4.10 9.57
CA SER A 313 -3.93 3.59 8.38
C SER A 313 -2.60 2.87 8.67
N ASN A 314 -1.80 3.38 9.62
CA ASN A 314 -0.52 2.78 10.01
C ASN A 314 -0.74 1.44 10.70
N SER A 315 -1.57 1.41 11.74
CA SER A 315 -1.92 0.18 12.47
C SER A 315 -2.53 -0.87 11.54
N GLN A 316 -3.43 -0.46 10.63
CA GLN A 316 -4.06 -1.37 9.68
C GLN A 316 -3.05 -2.03 8.74
N THR A 317 -2.01 -1.31 8.31
CA THR A 317 -0.96 -1.87 7.44
C THR A 317 -0.22 -3.01 8.15
N VAL A 318 0.10 -2.83 9.44
CA VAL A 318 0.78 -3.85 10.25
C VAL A 318 -0.16 -5.04 10.53
N LEU A 319 -1.42 -4.77 10.90
CA LEU A 319 -2.42 -5.81 11.10
C LEU A 319 -2.59 -6.66 9.84
N LEU A 320 -2.67 -6.04 8.64
CA LEU A 320 -2.77 -6.76 7.38
C LEU A 320 -1.54 -7.65 7.10
N ALA A 321 -0.33 -7.19 7.42
CA ALA A 321 0.86 -8.02 7.32
C ALA A 321 0.78 -9.24 8.24
N SER A 322 0.35 -9.05 9.49
CA SER A 322 0.11 -10.13 10.46
C SER A 322 -0.96 -11.10 9.94
N ALA A 323 -2.10 -10.61 9.47
CA ALA A 323 -3.17 -11.43 8.89
C ALA A 323 -2.68 -12.22 7.66
N GLY A 324 -1.85 -11.61 6.81
CA GLY A 324 -1.19 -12.27 5.69
C GLY A 324 -0.29 -13.43 6.13
N ARG A 325 0.48 -13.26 7.20
CA ARG A 325 1.30 -14.34 7.78
C ARG A 325 0.43 -15.43 8.41
N ILE A 326 -0.58 -15.08 9.18
CA ILE A 326 -1.53 -16.02 9.80
C ILE A 326 -2.25 -16.84 8.71
N ALA A 327 -2.74 -16.19 7.65
CA ALA A 327 -3.36 -16.86 6.51
C ALA A 327 -2.43 -17.85 5.81
N GLN A 328 -1.12 -17.55 5.76
CA GLN A 328 -0.12 -18.49 5.24
C GLN A 328 0.08 -19.67 6.17
N SER A 329 0.16 -19.45 7.49
CA SER A 329 0.25 -20.51 8.51
C SER A 329 -0.96 -21.46 8.46
N LEU A 330 -2.17 -20.91 8.27
CA LEU A 330 -3.41 -21.66 8.06
C LEU A 330 -3.48 -22.36 6.69
N GLY A 331 -2.51 -22.12 5.80
CA GLY A 331 -2.45 -22.74 4.49
C GLY A 331 -3.43 -22.20 3.45
N LEU A 332 -4.04 -21.02 3.66
CA LEU A 332 -5.05 -20.46 2.76
C LEU A 332 -4.50 -20.23 1.33
N HIS A 333 -3.23 -19.85 1.22
CA HIS A 333 -2.49 -19.70 -0.04
C HIS A 333 -2.34 -21.00 -0.86
N ARG A 334 -2.67 -22.15 -0.28
CA ARG A 334 -2.51 -23.49 -0.88
C ARG A 334 -3.84 -24.18 -1.18
N LEU A 335 -4.97 -23.49 -1.02
CA LEU A 335 -6.28 -24.14 -1.17
C LEU A 335 -6.40 -24.80 -2.56
N GLY A 336 -6.12 -24.13 -3.68
CA GLY A 336 -6.13 -24.75 -5.01
C GLY A 336 -7.53 -25.20 -5.49
N SER A 337 -7.58 -26.10 -6.48
CA SER A 337 -8.84 -26.58 -7.10
C SER A 337 -9.70 -27.42 -6.15
N ASP A 338 -11.02 -27.38 -6.34
CA ASP A 338 -11.97 -28.06 -5.46
C ASP A 338 -12.06 -29.57 -5.75
N PRO A 339 -12.07 -30.43 -4.72
CA PRO A 339 -12.35 -31.86 -4.88
C PRO A 339 -13.75 -32.12 -5.44
N SER A 340 -13.90 -33.17 -6.25
CA SER A 340 -15.13 -33.48 -6.99
C SER A 340 -16.35 -33.85 -6.12
N ASN A 341 -16.13 -34.32 -4.88
CA ASN A 341 -17.17 -34.89 -4.01
C ASN A 341 -17.29 -34.13 -2.67
N MET A 342 -17.30 -32.80 -2.71
CA MET A 342 -17.35 -31.96 -1.51
C MET A 342 -18.79 -31.57 -1.17
N SER A 343 -19.16 -31.59 0.11
CA SER A 343 -20.47 -31.08 0.53
C SER A 343 -20.55 -29.56 0.37
N THR A 344 -21.76 -29.02 0.26
CA THR A 344 -21.99 -27.56 0.18
C THR A 344 -21.36 -26.81 1.36
N ASP A 345 -21.44 -27.35 2.57
CA ASP A 345 -20.83 -26.75 3.77
C ASP A 345 -19.29 -26.73 3.70
N GLN A 346 -18.68 -27.84 3.26
CA GLN A 346 -17.23 -27.91 3.07
C GLN A 346 -16.76 -26.95 1.98
N LEU A 347 -17.50 -26.86 0.87
CA LEU A 347 -17.23 -25.91 -0.21
C LEU A 347 -17.33 -24.47 0.31
N ARG A 348 -18.36 -24.15 1.09
CA ARG A 348 -18.55 -22.83 1.68
C ARG A 348 -17.40 -22.41 2.58
N LYS A 349 -16.96 -23.29 3.50
CA LYS A 349 -15.80 -23.03 4.39
C LYS A 349 -14.52 -22.81 3.59
N ARG A 350 -14.34 -23.59 2.53
CA ARG A 350 -13.18 -23.47 1.64
C ARG A 350 -13.20 -22.17 0.83
N GLU A 351 -14.36 -21.80 0.29
CA GLU A 351 -14.54 -20.53 -0.43
C GLU A 351 -14.34 -19.33 0.50
N ALA A 352 -14.82 -19.37 1.75
CA ALA A 352 -14.53 -18.34 2.75
C ALA A 352 -13.01 -18.12 2.92
N GLY A 353 -12.24 -19.21 2.95
CA GLY A 353 -10.78 -19.17 2.97
C GLY A 353 -10.15 -18.59 1.69
N LYS A 354 -10.66 -18.94 0.51
CA LYS A 354 -10.17 -18.38 -0.77
C LYS A 354 -10.45 -16.88 -0.86
N ARG A 355 -11.65 -16.46 -0.47
CA ARG A 355 -12.11 -15.06 -0.58
C ARG A 355 -11.34 -14.13 0.37
N VAL A 356 -11.17 -14.52 1.64
CA VAL A 356 -10.37 -13.72 2.58
C VAL A 356 -8.91 -13.62 2.12
N PHE A 357 -8.34 -14.69 1.58
CA PHE A 357 -6.98 -14.68 1.07
C PHE A 357 -6.84 -13.79 -0.18
N ALA A 358 -7.77 -13.87 -1.12
CA ALA A 358 -7.82 -12.99 -2.29
C ALA A 358 -7.96 -11.51 -1.89
N GLN A 359 -8.74 -11.23 -0.85
CA GLN A 359 -8.88 -9.89 -0.29
C GLN A 359 -7.57 -9.38 0.33
N LEU A 360 -6.85 -10.22 1.10
CA LEU A 360 -5.54 -9.86 1.64
C LEU A 360 -4.52 -9.59 0.53
N CYS A 361 -4.47 -10.42 -0.52
CA CYS A 361 -3.64 -10.16 -1.70
C CYS A 361 -3.97 -8.81 -2.33
N THR A 362 -5.26 -8.53 -2.54
CA THR A 362 -5.73 -7.25 -3.10
C THR A 362 -5.27 -6.07 -2.25
N GLN A 363 -5.38 -6.17 -0.93
CA GLN A 363 -4.99 -5.12 0.01
C GLN A 363 -3.47 -4.94 0.10
N ASP A 364 -2.67 -6.01 0.06
CA ASP A 364 -1.20 -5.98 0.04
C ASP A 364 -0.68 -5.39 -1.28
N TRP A 365 -1.22 -5.84 -2.42
CA TRP A 365 -0.78 -5.40 -3.74
C TRP A 365 -1.17 -3.95 -4.05
N PHE A 366 -2.33 -3.50 -3.60
CA PHE A 366 -2.69 -2.09 -3.73
C PHE A 366 -1.90 -1.15 -2.82
N GLN A 367 -1.16 -1.70 -1.85
CA GLN A 367 -0.23 -0.94 -1.02
C GLN A 367 1.16 -0.77 -1.65
N ILE A 368 1.51 -1.52 -2.70
CA ILE A 368 2.81 -1.44 -3.39
C ILE A 368 3.24 -0.01 -3.76
N PRO A 369 2.37 0.87 -4.29
CA PRO A 369 2.77 2.26 -4.54
C PRO A 369 3.29 2.95 -3.27
N PHE A 370 2.80 2.55 -2.11
CA PHE A 370 3.19 3.13 -0.84
C PHE A 370 4.45 2.45 -0.29
N SER A 371 4.45 1.13 -0.16
CA SER A 371 5.54 0.37 0.47
C SER A 371 6.73 0.07 -0.44
N GLU A 372 6.58 0.22 -1.76
CA GLU A 372 7.52 -0.27 -2.78
C GLU A 372 7.89 -1.75 -2.64
N SER A 373 7.05 -2.51 -1.97
CA SER A 373 7.24 -3.93 -1.63
C SER A 373 5.89 -4.59 -1.36
N TYR A 374 5.85 -5.91 -1.41
CA TYR A 374 4.67 -6.71 -1.11
C TYR A 374 5.05 -8.00 -0.39
N SER A 375 4.15 -8.51 0.44
CA SER A 375 4.39 -9.67 1.29
C SER A 375 3.80 -10.97 0.72
N LEU A 376 2.69 -10.88 -0.01
CA LEU A 376 1.92 -12.00 -0.52
C LEU A 376 2.24 -12.21 -2.00
N SER A 377 3.32 -12.95 -2.30
CA SER A 377 3.69 -13.23 -3.69
C SER A 377 2.73 -14.23 -4.35
N SER A 378 2.29 -13.87 -5.56
CA SER A 378 1.50 -14.74 -6.44
C SER A 378 2.26 -16.03 -6.80
N ARG A 379 3.59 -16.00 -6.82
CA ARG A 379 4.45 -17.16 -7.12
C ARG A 379 4.26 -18.35 -6.17
N PHE A 380 3.85 -18.08 -4.93
CA PHE A 380 3.65 -19.10 -3.90
C PHE A 380 2.17 -19.42 -3.65
N SER A 381 1.27 -18.73 -4.34
CA SER A 381 -0.18 -18.89 -4.18
C SER A 381 -0.72 -19.70 -5.35
N ARG A 382 -1.01 -21.00 -5.14
CA ARG A 382 -1.56 -21.87 -6.19
C ARG A 382 -2.99 -21.42 -6.50
N THR A 383 -3.19 -20.71 -7.62
CA THR A 383 -4.47 -20.20 -8.17
C THR A 383 -5.64 -20.23 -7.18
N VAL A 384 -5.59 -19.37 -6.17
CA VAL A 384 -6.65 -19.21 -5.16
C VAL A 384 -7.67 -18.21 -5.73
N ARG A 385 -8.38 -18.60 -6.79
CA ARG A 385 -9.44 -17.77 -7.36
C ARG A 385 -10.78 -18.17 -6.74
N PRO A 386 -11.48 -17.26 -6.05
CA PRO A 386 -12.81 -17.54 -5.54
C PRO A 386 -13.80 -17.82 -6.66
N LEU A 387 -14.78 -18.68 -6.41
CA LEU A 387 -15.89 -18.93 -7.32
C LEU A 387 -16.79 -17.71 -7.42
N ASN A 388 -17.38 -17.51 -8.59
CA ASN A 388 -18.44 -16.53 -8.77
C ASN A 388 -19.77 -17.15 -8.28
N CYS A 389 -19.99 -17.19 -6.97
CA CYS A 389 -21.16 -17.80 -6.33
C CYS A 389 -21.70 -16.92 -5.21
N ASN A 390 -22.94 -17.19 -4.77
CA ASN A 390 -23.52 -16.65 -3.54
C ASN A 390 -23.34 -17.66 -2.40
N ASP A 391 -23.40 -17.19 -1.15
CA ASP A 391 -23.15 -18.04 0.02
C ASP A 391 -24.27 -19.01 0.36
N GLU A 392 -25.49 -18.62 0.04
CA GLU A 392 -26.69 -19.40 0.33
C GLU A 392 -26.65 -20.73 -0.44
N ASP A 393 -26.45 -20.68 -1.76
CA ASP A 393 -26.54 -21.82 -2.65
C ASP A 393 -25.18 -22.43 -3.03
N MET A 394 -24.09 -21.66 -2.93
CA MET A 394 -22.75 -22.01 -3.43
C MET A 394 -22.73 -22.47 -4.90
N VAL A 395 -23.70 -22.02 -5.71
CA VAL A 395 -23.81 -22.39 -7.12
C VAL A 395 -22.94 -21.47 -7.96
N LEU A 396 -22.10 -22.05 -8.82
CA LEU A 396 -21.27 -21.30 -9.75
C LEU A 396 -22.14 -20.59 -10.80
N GLN A 397 -22.02 -19.26 -10.85
CA GLN A 397 -22.70 -18.41 -11.80
C GLN A 397 -21.75 -17.95 -12.92
N PRO A 398 -22.26 -17.74 -14.15
CA PRO A 398 -21.50 -17.08 -15.21
C PRO A 398 -20.98 -15.70 -14.78
N SER A 399 -19.87 -15.24 -15.36
CA SER A 399 -19.28 -13.94 -15.03
C SER A 399 -20.18 -12.73 -15.36
N SER A 400 -21.19 -12.92 -16.21
CA SER A 400 -22.21 -11.91 -16.51
C SER A 400 -23.20 -11.68 -15.37
N ASN A 401 -23.35 -12.65 -14.47
CA ASN A 401 -24.34 -12.62 -13.40
C ASN A 401 -23.69 -12.16 -12.09
N PRO A 402 -24.17 -11.06 -11.49
CA PRO A 402 -23.60 -10.55 -10.25
C PRO A 402 -23.87 -11.51 -9.09
N THR A 403 -22.82 -11.78 -8.33
CA THR A 403 -22.83 -12.44 -7.02
C THR A 403 -22.02 -11.58 -6.04
N GLN A 404 -22.11 -11.89 -4.76
CA GLN A 404 -21.30 -11.23 -3.73
C GLN A 404 -19.78 -11.28 -4.01
N SER A 405 -19.32 -12.27 -4.78
CA SER A 405 -17.90 -12.43 -5.11
C SER A 405 -17.45 -11.74 -6.39
N SER A 406 -18.38 -11.36 -7.28
CA SER A 406 -18.05 -10.92 -8.63
C SER A 406 -17.18 -9.66 -8.65
N TYR A 407 -17.51 -8.66 -7.83
CA TYR A 407 -16.74 -7.41 -7.74
C TYR A 407 -15.31 -7.66 -7.26
N CYS A 408 -15.15 -8.40 -6.15
CA CYS A 408 -13.84 -8.72 -5.60
C CYS A 408 -12.98 -9.56 -6.56
N ASN A 409 -13.58 -10.50 -7.29
CA ASN A 409 -12.88 -11.31 -8.29
C ASN A 409 -12.26 -10.45 -9.39
N PHE A 410 -13.02 -9.49 -9.94
CA PHE A 410 -12.48 -8.61 -10.96
C PHE A 410 -11.48 -7.58 -10.39
N ARG A 411 -11.73 -7.09 -9.17
CA ARG A 411 -10.80 -6.20 -8.46
C ARG A 411 -9.46 -6.88 -8.16
N TYR A 412 -9.47 -8.18 -7.88
CA TYR A 412 -8.25 -8.99 -7.73
C TYR A 412 -7.43 -9.01 -9.03
N ASP A 413 -8.07 -9.17 -10.18
CA ASP A 413 -7.40 -9.16 -11.49
C ASP A 413 -6.72 -7.80 -11.75
N ILE A 414 -7.34 -6.68 -11.35
CA ILE A 414 -6.72 -5.35 -11.38
C ILE A 414 -5.52 -5.29 -10.42
N ALA A 415 -5.68 -5.81 -9.20
CA ALA A 415 -4.63 -5.78 -8.19
C ALA A 415 -3.39 -6.58 -8.59
N ALA A 416 -3.56 -7.71 -9.28
CA ALA A 416 -2.49 -8.58 -9.73
C ALA A 416 -1.49 -7.89 -10.67
N LEU A 417 -1.91 -6.84 -11.38
CA LEU A 417 -1.01 -6.05 -12.24
C LEU A 417 0.05 -5.28 -11.44
N MET A 418 -0.22 -4.94 -10.18
CA MET A 418 0.68 -4.12 -9.35
C MET A 418 2.00 -4.83 -9.02
N PRO A 419 2.02 -6.05 -8.44
CA PRO A 419 3.26 -6.78 -8.20
C PRO A 419 3.96 -7.18 -9.50
N GLU A 420 3.21 -7.50 -10.57
CA GLU A 420 3.79 -7.80 -11.88
C GLU A 420 4.58 -6.60 -12.44
N LEU A 421 4.04 -5.39 -12.34
CA LEU A 421 4.73 -4.17 -12.75
C LEU A 421 5.97 -3.90 -11.88
N LEU A 422 5.86 -4.07 -10.55
CA LEU A 422 6.99 -3.88 -9.64
C LEU A 422 8.14 -4.83 -9.99
N ASP A 423 7.85 -6.13 -10.13
CA ASP A 423 8.84 -7.14 -10.46
C ASP A 423 9.47 -6.88 -11.85
N ALA A 424 8.66 -6.50 -12.84
CA ALA A 424 9.15 -6.21 -14.18
C ALA A 424 10.06 -4.96 -14.20
N THR A 425 9.66 -3.88 -13.53
CA THR A 425 10.47 -2.64 -13.45
C THR A 425 11.74 -2.82 -12.63
N ALA A 426 11.75 -3.72 -11.64
CA ALA A 426 12.94 -4.09 -10.88
C ALA A 426 14.01 -4.77 -11.74
N SER A 427 13.62 -5.46 -12.81
CA SER A 427 14.55 -6.10 -13.75
C SER A 427 15.14 -5.15 -14.81
N CYS A 428 14.63 -3.92 -14.90
CA CYS A 428 15.07 -2.92 -15.86
C CYS A 428 16.27 -2.10 -15.36
N ASN A 429 17.21 -1.81 -16.24
CA ASN A 429 18.44 -1.08 -15.89
C ASN A 429 18.39 0.42 -16.22
N THR A 430 17.48 0.85 -17.10
CA THR A 430 17.39 2.24 -17.56
C THR A 430 16.02 2.83 -17.26
N GLN A 431 15.94 4.17 -17.17
CA GLN A 431 14.67 4.86 -17.00
C GLN A 431 13.72 4.62 -18.18
N TYR A 432 14.25 4.53 -19.40
CA TYR A 432 13.46 4.24 -20.60
C TYR A 432 12.85 2.83 -20.57
N THR A 433 13.65 1.81 -20.26
CA THR A 433 13.14 0.42 -20.16
C THR A 433 12.13 0.25 -19.03
N ARG A 434 12.30 0.96 -17.91
CA ARG A 434 11.26 1.04 -16.86
C ARG A 434 9.98 1.70 -17.37
N TYR A 435 10.10 2.73 -18.19
CA TYR A 435 8.94 3.42 -18.77
C TYR A 435 8.19 2.54 -19.77
N GLU A 436 8.90 1.75 -20.58
CA GLU A 436 8.27 0.75 -21.47
C GLU A 436 7.41 -0.24 -20.68
N GLN A 437 7.88 -0.70 -19.52
CA GLN A 437 7.07 -1.53 -18.63
C GLN A 437 5.82 -0.79 -18.16
N VAL A 438 5.94 0.48 -17.75
CA VAL A 438 4.76 1.29 -17.37
C VAL A 438 3.72 1.36 -18.51
N LEU A 439 4.16 1.59 -19.75
CA LEU A 439 3.26 1.62 -20.92
C LEU A 439 2.63 0.25 -21.19
N GLN A 440 3.40 -0.84 -21.04
CA GLN A 440 2.90 -2.20 -21.21
C GLN A 440 1.81 -2.54 -20.18
N TYR A 441 1.99 -2.16 -18.92
CA TYR A 441 1.00 -2.42 -17.86
C TYR A 441 -0.20 -1.46 -17.93
N ASP A 442 -0.05 -0.25 -18.44
CA ASP A 442 -1.18 0.62 -18.82
C ASP A 442 -2.06 -0.05 -19.88
N ASP A 443 -1.46 -0.59 -20.95
CA ASP A 443 -2.19 -1.32 -22.00
C ASP A 443 -2.89 -2.57 -21.44
N LYS A 444 -2.22 -3.36 -20.60
CA LYS A 444 -2.85 -4.51 -19.89
C LYS A 444 -4.06 -4.05 -19.06
N MET A 445 -3.92 -2.97 -18.30
CA MET A 445 -5.01 -2.44 -17.47
C MET A 445 -6.20 -1.97 -18.31
N ARG A 446 -5.94 -1.28 -19.43
CA ARG A 446 -7.00 -0.86 -20.38
C ARG A 446 -7.71 -2.05 -21.00
N LYS A 447 -6.98 -3.07 -21.45
CA LYS A 447 -7.55 -4.32 -21.98
C LYS A 447 -8.42 -5.01 -20.93
N LEU A 448 -7.96 -5.09 -19.69
CA LEU A 448 -8.75 -5.65 -18.58
C LEU A 448 -10.06 -4.86 -18.36
N ALA A 449 -9.98 -3.53 -18.34
CA ALA A 449 -11.11 -2.63 -18.11
C ALA A 449 -12.10 -2.53 -19.28
N THR A 450 -11.76 -3.04 -20.47
CA THR A 450 -12.60 -2.93 -21.69
C THR A 450 -13.07 -4.27 -22.23
N ALA A 451 -12.20 -5.27 -22.29
CA ALA A 451 -12.49 -6.56 -22.91
C ALA A 451 -12.94 -7.63 -21.90
N SER A 452 -12.48 -7.53 -20.65
CA SER A 452 -12.69 -8.57 -19.62
C SER A 452 -13.63 -8.15 -18.50
N ILE A 453 -14.12 -6.91 -18.52
CA ILE A 453 -15.01 -6.39 -17.49
C ILE A 453 -16.37 -7.11 -17.56
N PRO A 454 -16.90 -7.63 -16.42
CA PRO A 454 -18.25 -8.15 -16.38
C PRO A 454 -19.27 -7.10 -16.85
N THR A 455 -20.27 -7.49 -17.64
CA THR A 455 -21.27 -6.57 -18.21
C THR A 455 -22.01 -5.78 -17.14
N PHE A 456 -22.30 -6.38 -15.98
CA PHE A 456 -22.94 -5.68 -14.88
C PHE A 456 -22.02 -4.68 -14.16
N LEU A 457 -20.71 -4.65 -14.47
CA LEU A 457 -19.74 -3.66 -13.98
C LEU A 457 -19.32 -2.64 -15.04
N ALA A 458 -19.69 -2.87 -16.31
CA ALA A 458 -19.43 -1.93 -17.40
C ALA A 458 -20.27 -0.65 -17.26
N ALA A 459 -19.64 0.50 -17.47
CA ALA A 459 -20.26 1.81 -17.26
C ALA A 459 -21.37 2.13 -18.28
N ASP A 460 -21.27 1.57 -19.49
CA ASP A 460 -22.15 1.81 -20.64
C ASP A 460 -23.23 0.73 -20.83
N ALA A 461 -23.17 -0.37 -20.07
CA ALA A 461 -24.15 -1.43 -20.15
C ALA A 461 -25.45 -1.06 -19.40
N PRO A 462 -26.64 -1.41 -19.91
CA PRO A 462 -27.89 -1.22 -19.17
C PRO A 462 -27.87 -2.00 -17.85
N LEU A 463 -28.46 -1.42 -16.79
CA LEU A 463 -28.69 -2.13 -15.53
C LEU A 463 -29.92 -3.02 -15.68
N ASN A 464 -29.81 -4.29 -15.30
CA ASN A 464 -30.98 -5.14 -15.11
C ASN A 464 -31.60 -4.82 -13.74
N VAL A 465 -32.92 -4.59 -13.71
CA VAL A 465 -33.70 -4.34 -12.50
C VAL A 465 -33.65 -5.53 -11.52
N GLU A 466 -33.44 -6.74 -12.03
CA GLU A 466 -33.30 -7.96 -11.23
C GLU A 466 -31.94 -8.08 -10.53
N TRP A 467 -30.97 -7.24 -10.87
CA TRP A 467 -29.66 -7.28 -10.22
C TRP A 467 -29.70 -6.70 -8.81
N PRO A 468 -28.84 -7.20 -7.90
CA PRO A 468 -28.69 -6.62 -6.58
C PRO A 468 -28.33 -5.13 -6.65
N SER A 469 -28.80 -4.35 -5.67
CA SER A 469 -28.52 -2.90 -5.56
C SER A 469 -27.03 -2.57 -5.65
N PHE A 470 -26.18 -3.45 -5.10
CA PHE A 470 -24.73 -3.30 -5.13
C PHE A 470 -24.13 -3.26 -6.54
N ALA A 471 -24.81 -3.78 -7.57
CA ALA A 471 -24.28 -3.73 -8.94
C ALA A 471 -24.04 -2.28 -9.40
N SER A 472 -24.96 -1.38 -9.07
CA SER A 472 -24.83 0.05 -9.37
C SER A 472 -23.66 0.71 -8.61
N TRP A 473 -23.56 0.43 -7.30
CA TRP A 473 -22.48 0.93 -6.44
C TRP A 473 -21.12 0.37 -6.87
N GLY A 474 -21.07 -0.91 -7.23
CA GLY A 474 -19.90 -1.63 -7.70
C GLY A 474 -19.34 -1.07 -9.00
N ARG A 475 -20.19 -0.69 -9.98
CA ARG A 475 -19.77 -0.01 -11.21
C ARG A 475 -18.99 1.27 -10.94
N ARG A 476 -19.57 2.14 -10.12
CA ARG A 476 -18.98 3.42 -9.73
C ARG A 476 -17.66 3.20 -8.98
N SER A 477 -17.70 2.34 -7.97
CA SER A 477 -16.54 1.97 -7.14
C SER A 477 -15.39 1.43 -8.00
N LEU A 478 -15.69 0.56 -8.95
CA LEU A 478 -14.71 -0.03 -9.86
C LEU A 478 -14.12 0.99 -10.82
N THR A 479 -14.93 1.88 -11.38
CA THR A 479 -14.48 2.92 -12.31
C THR A 479 -13.49 3.87 -11.62
N ILE A 480 -13.82 4.31 -10.41
CA ILE A 480 -12.93 5.13 -9.57
C ILE A 480 -11.65 4.35 -9.23
N CYS A 481 -11.78 3.08 -8.85
CA CYS A 481 -10.64 2.21 -8.54
C CYS A 481 -9.70 2.02 -9.73
N ALA A 482 -10.24 1.68 -10.90
CA ALA A 482 -9.47 1.45 -12.13
C ALA A 482 -8.73 2.71 -12.58
N ALA A 483 -9.41 3.87 -12.59
CA ALA A 483 -8.79 5.15 -12.91
C ALA A 483 -7.67 5.49 -11.92
N HIS A 484 -7.88 5.29 -10.62
CA HIS A 484 -6.82 5.48 -9.63
C HIS A 484 -5.64 4.53 -9.87
N LYS A 485 -5.86 3.27 -10.23
CA LYS A 485 -4.76 2.33 -10.49
C LYS A 485 -3.97 2.65 -11.76
N ILE A 486 -4.60 3.27 -12.76
CA ILE A 486 -3.87 3.87 -13.89
C ILE A 486 -2.91 4.97 -13.40
N ILE A 487 -3.35 5.87 -12.49
CA ILE A 487 -2.46 6.86 -11.88
C ILE A 487 -1.31 6.15 -11.15
N MET A 488 -1.61 5.09 -10.40
CA MET A 488 -0.59 4.34 -9.66
C MET A 488 0.45 3.65 -10.54
N ILE A 489 0.06 3.11 -11.70
CA ILE A 489 0.98 2.52 -12.70
C ILE A 489 1.96 3.59 -13.21
N HIS A 490 1.46 4.79 -13.47
CA HIS A 490 2.23 5.88 -14.07
C HIS A 490 3.00 6.77 -13.09
N ARG A 491 2.71 6.68 -11.79
CA ARG A 491 3.10 7.68 -10.78
C ARG A 491 4.59 8.00 -10.74
N LYS A 492 5.48 7.00 -10.87
CA LYS A 492 6.95 7.18 -10.83
C LYS A 492 7.48 8.03 -11.99
N PHE A 493 6.68 8.25 -13.02
CA PHE A 493 7.02 9.07 -14.17
C PHE A 493 6.19 10.36 -14.25
N LEU A 494 5.31 10.62 -13.28
CA LEU A 494 4.45 11.80 -13.31
C LEU A 494 5.26 13.08 -13.14
N GLY A 495 6.14 13.18 -12.14
CA GLY A 495 6.99 14.37 -11.95
C GLY A 495 7.83 14.68 -13.19
N LEU A 496 8.44 13.64 -13.78
CA LEU A 496 9.20 13.75 -15.04
C LEU A 496 8.36 14.23 -16.23
N SER A 497 7.08 13.85 -16.27
CA SER A 497 6.17 14.19 -17.37
C SER A 497 5.81 15.67 -17.46
N PHE A 498 6.03 16.44 -16.39
CA PHE A 498 5.82 17.89 -16.42
C PHE A 498 6.90 18.63 -17.21
N ASN A 499 8.13 18.13 -17.19
CA ASN A 499 9.29 18.81 -17.77
C ASN A 499 9.87 18.12 -19.00
N ASN A 500 9.51 16.86 -19.26
CA ASN A 500 10.05 16.07 -20.36
C ASN A 500 8.94 15.45 -21.24
N SER A 501 8.92 15.84 -22.52
CA SER A 501 7.94 15.39 -23.50
C SER A 501 7.99 13.90 -23.80
N ALA A 502 9.11 13.21 -23.53
CA ALA A 502 9.22 11.76 -23.65
C ALA A 502 8.21 11.01 -22.75
N PHE A 503 7.80 11.63 -21.64
CA PHE A 503 6.81 11.07 -20.72
C PHE A 503 5.43 11.74 -20.85
N ALA A 504 5.16 12.48 -21.93
CA ALA A 504 3.90 13.22 -22.11
C ALA A 504 2.64 12.32 -22.12
N PHE A 505 2.79 11.03 -22.48
CA PHE A 505 1.69 10.07 -22.37
C PHE A 505 1.27 9.86 -20.90
N THR A 506 2.22 9.77 -19.97
CA THR A 506 1.93 9.70 -18.52
C THR A 506 1.10 10.87 -18.06
N ARG A 507 1.51 12.10 -18.40
CA ARG A 507 0.78 13.32 -18.03
C ARG A 507 -0.67 13.27 -18.50
N ARG A 508 -0.89 12.97 -19.78
CA ARG A 508 -2.23 12.87 -20.38
C ARG A 508 -3.08 11.79 -19.72
N THR A 509 -2.51 10.62 -19.49
CA THR A 509 -3.18 9.47 -18.89
C THR A 509 -3.58 9.74 -17.44
N CYS A 510 -2.67 10.25 -16.60
CA CYS A 510 -2.97 10.59 -15.21
C CYS A 510 -4.03 11.69 -15.10
N LEU A 511 -4.00 12.69 -15.99
CA LEU A 511 -5.02 13.74 -16.02
C LEU A 511 -6.40 13.20 -16.42
N ALA A 512 -6.48 12.36 -17.45
CA ALA A 512 -7.73 11.73 -17.86
C ALA A 512 -8.30 10.85 -16.73
N ALA A 513 -7.45 10.09 -16.04
CA ALA A 513 -7.82 9.29 -14.89
C ALA A 513 -8.31 10.15 -13.72
N ALA A 514 -7.61 11.24 -13.37
CA ALA A 514 -8.01 12.16 -12.31
C ALA A 514 -9.39 12.80 -12.60
N LYS A 515 -9.61 13.24 -13.85
CA LYS A 515 -10.91 13.78 -14.28
C LYS A 515 -12.01 12.72 -14.20
N THR A 516 -11.71 11.46 -14.54
CA THR A 516 -12.66 10.33 -14.42
C THR A 516 -13.05 10.09 -12.97
N ILE A 517 -12.08 10.06 -12.05
CA ILE A 517 -12.35 9.90 -10.61
C ILE A 517 -13.29 10.99 -10.11
N LEU A 518 -13.00 12.27 -10.40
CA LEU A 518 -13.83 13.37 -9.95
C LEU A 518 -15.19 13.40 -10.63
N LYS A 519 -15.29 13.02 -11.90
CA LYS A 519 -16.59 12.89 -12.59
C LYS A 519 -17.50 11.92 -11.86
N GLU A 520 -17.00 10.73 -11.53
CA GLU A 520 -17.78 9.69 -10.83
C GLU A 520 -18.05 10.06 -9.37
N ALA A 521 -17.06 10.61 -8.65
CA ALA A 521 -17.22 11.01 -7.25
C ALA A 521 -18.21 12.18 -7.07
N LEU A 522 -18.26 13.11 -8.03
CA LEU A 522 -19.16 14.27 -8.01
C LEU A 522 -20.54 13.99 -8.61
N ALA A 523 -20.72 12.86 -9.30
CA ALA A 523 -22.02 12.44 -9.81
C ALA A 523 -23.00 12.20 -8.66
N GLU A 524 -24.29 12.38 -8.94
CA GLU A 524 -25.36 12.07 -8.00
C GLU A 524 -25.31 10.58 -7.65
N SER A 525 -25.32 10.29 -6.36
CA SER A 525 -25.22 8.93 -5.83
C SER A 525 -26.50 8.56 -5.09
N ASP A 526 -26.76 7.26 -4.98
CA ASP A 526 -27.83 6.72 -4.15
C ASP A 526 -27.71 7.26 -2.70
N PRO A 527 -28.71 8.00 -2.18
CA PRO A 527 -28.70 8.53 -0.82
C PRO A 527 -28.65 7.44 0.27
N ARG A 528 -29.05 6.21 -0.06
CA ARG A 528 -29.00 5.03 0.82
C ARG A 528 -27.82 4.11 0.53
N GLY A 529 -27.01 4.45 -0.48
CA GLY A 529 -25.81 3.69 -0.81
C GLY A 529 -24.74 3.80 0.27
N PRO A 530 -23.85 2.80 0.39
CA PRO A 530 -22.76 2.81 1.33
C PRO A 530 -21.74 3.90 0.98
N VAL A 531 -21.24 4.59 2.01
CA VAL A 531 -20.15 5.56 1.90
C VAL A 531 -18.82 4.83 1.96
N ILE A 532 -18.21 4.59 0.80
CA ILE A 532 -16.94 3.84 0.70
C ILE A 532 -15.75 4.80 0.68
N TRP A 533 -14.76 4.55 1.55
CA TRP A 533 -13.61 5.42 1.76
C TRP A 533 -12.78 5.72 0.50
N ILE A 534 -12.79 4.83 -0.50
CA ILE A 534 -11.99 5.01 -1.72
C ILE A 534 -12.47 6.19 -2.55
N GLU A 535 -13.76 6.55 -2.50
CA GLU A 535 -14.26 7.73 -3.23
C GLU A 535 -13.59 9.00 -2.71
N GLN A 536 -13.43 9.07 -1.39
CA GLN A 536 -12.77 10.19 -0.70
C GLN A 536 -11.27 10.16 -0.96
N ALA A 537 -10.60 9.02 -0.73
CA ALA A 537 -9.15 8.90 -0.89
C ALA A 537 -8.70 9.17 -2.34
N PHE A 538 -9.42 8.63 -3.32
CA PHE A 538 -9.04 8.79 -4.72
C PHE A 538 -9.43 10.17 -5.26
N SER A 539 -10.45 10.83 -4.70
CA SER A 539 -10.71 12.24 -4.98
C SER A 539 -9.58 13.14 -4.50
N VAL A 540 -8.96 12.82 -3.35
CA VAL A 540 -7.75 13.53 -2.89
C VAL A 540 -6.60 13.33 -3.87
N ALA A 541 -6.31 12.09 -4.26
CA ALA A 541 -5.28 11.79 -5.26
C ALA A 541 -5.52 12.57 -6.57
N ALA A 542 -6.75 12.53 -7.10
CA ALA A 542 -7.13 13.28 -8.30
C ALA A 542 -6.93 14.78 -8.15
N GLY A 543 -7.31 15.37 -7.01
CA GLY A 543 -7.07 16.76 -6.69
C GLY A 543 -5.58 17.12 -6.66
N ILE A 544 -4.74 16.25 -6.09
CA ILE A 544 -3.27 16.42 -6.07
C ILE A 544 -2.73 16.44 -7.50
N ILE A 545 -3.11 15.46 -8.35
CA ILE A 545 -2.65 15.38 -9.74
C ILE A 545 -3.00 16.67 -10.52
N LEU A 546 -4.23 17.15 -10.39
CA LEU A 546 -4.71 18.35 -11.08
C LEU A 546 -4.02 19.62 -10.57
N SER A 547 -3.73 19.68 -9.28
CA SER A 547 -3.03 20.81 -8.65
C SER A 547 -1.56 20.86 -9.09
N LEU A 548 -0.87 19.72 -9.08
CA LEU A 548 0.50 19.61 -9.58
C LEU A 548 0.59 19.96 -11.07
N ASP A 549 -0.37 19.50 -11.88
CA ASP A 549 -0.41 19.86 -13.30
C ASP A 549 -0.62 21.37 -13.51
N SER A 550 -1.48 22.00 -12.71
CA SER A 550 -1.71 23.45 -12.75
C SER A 550 -0.47 24.26 -12.37
N ALA A 551 0.38 23.73 -11.48
CA ALA A 551 1.66 24.33 -11.09
C ALA A 551 2.67 24.36 -12.26
N HIS A 552 2.55 23.40 -13.18
CA HIS A 552 3.46 23.20 -14.31
C HIS A 552 2.84 23.62 -15.66
N ARG A 553 1.83 24.49 -15.64
CA ARG A 553 1.22 25.11 -16.83
C ARG A 553 1.46 26.60 -16.87
N ASP A 554 1.54 27.14 -18.08
CA ASP A 554 1.62 28.58 -18.27
C ASP A 554 0.32 29.27 -17.81
N PRO A 555 0.39 30.47 -17.19
CA PRO A 555 -0.80 31.17 -16.66
C PRO A 555 -1.89 31.47 -17.68
N GLY A 556 -1.55 31.50 -18.98
CA GLY A 556 -2.50 31.77 -20.07
C GLY A 556 -3.21 30.52 -20.62
N GLU A 557 -2.82 29.32 -20.19
CA GLU A 557 -3.48 28.08 -20.63
C GLU A 557 -4.82 27.88 -19.93
N LYS A 558 -5.87 27.58 -20.71
CA LYS A 558 -7.23 27.37 -20.20
C LYS A 558 -7.29 26.19 -19.22
N GLU A 559 -6.50 25.16 -19.50
CA GLU A 559 -6.40 23.94 -18.71
C GLU A 559 -5.93 24.21 -17.28
N ARG A 560 -5.09 25.24 -17.07
CA ARG A 560 -4.63 25.63 -15.73
C ARG A 560 -5.82 26.02 -14.84
N GLU A 561 -6.71 26.86 -15.35
CA GLU A 561 -7.87 27.29 -14.58
C GLU A 561 -8.91 26.17 -14.44
N GLU A 562 -9.12 25.37 -15.47
CA GLU A 562 -9.99 24.19 -15.41
C GLU A 562 -9.54 23.22 -14.29
N HIS A 563 -8.24 22.92 -14.20
CA HIS A 563 -7.70 22.00 -13.21
C HIS A 563 -7.77 22.57 -11.79
N LYS A 564 -7.53 23.87 -11.61
CA LYS A 564 -7.76 24.56 -10.33
C LYS A 564 -9.22 24.46 -9.89
N GLN A 565 -10.15 24.70 -10.80
CA GLN A 565 -11.59 24.62 -10.51
C GLN A 565 -12.02 23.19 -10.15
N LEU A 566 -11.51 22.18 -10.84
CA LEU A 566 -11.78 20.78 -10.51
C LEU A 566 -11.22 20.41 -9.12
N ALA A 567 -10.01 20.87 -8.78
CA ALA A 567 -9.46 20.69 -7.42
C ALA A 567 -10.32 21.39 -6.36
N ALA A 568 -10.89 22.57 -6.66
CA ALA A 568 -11.79 23.28 -5.74
C ALA A 568 -13.09 22.50 -5.50
N ARG A 569 -13.67 21.93 -6.58
CA ARG A 569 -14.85 21.05 -6.48
C ARG A 569 -14.56 19.78 -5.68
N ALA A 570 -13.35 19.22 -5.81
CA ALA A 570 -12.93 18.09 -4.98
C ALA A 570 -12.88 18.47 -3.49
N ILE A 571 -12.37 19.66 -3.14
CA ILE A 571 -12.39 20.18 -1.76
C ILE A 571 -13.83 20.30 -1.23
N GLU A 572 -14.74 20.90 -2.00
CA GLU A 572 -16.15 21.04 -1.61
C GLU A 572 -16.84 19.70 -1.38
N TYR A 573 -16.56 18.72 -2.25
CA TYR A 573 -17.06 17.35 -2.08
C TYR A 573 -16.52 16.70 -0.81
N LEU A 574 -15.20 16.79 -0.56
CA LEU A 574 -14.58 16.18 0.61
C LEU A 574 -15.08 16.80 1.92
N ARG A 575 -15.43 18.09 1.96
CA ARG A 575 -16.01 18.77 3.13
C ARG A 575 -17.35 18.16 3.60
N LYS A 576 -18.04 17.39 2.74
CA LYS A 576 -19.26 16.67 3.11
C LYS A 576 -18.97 15.55 4.12
N PHE A 577 -17.76 14.99 4.15
CA PHE A 577 -17.38 13.85 4.99
C PHE A 577 -16.64 14.29 6.25
N ARG A 578 -17.34 15.00 7.14
CA ARG A 578 -16.75 15.64 8.34
C ARG A 578 -16.05 14.67 9.29
N HIS A 579 -16.51 13.43 9.34
CA HIS A 579 -15.98 12.39 10.24
C HIS A 579 -14.84 11.56 9.63
N SER A 580 -14.50 11.79 8.36
CA SER A 580 -13.41 11.08 7.70
C SER A 580 -12.08 11.79 7.88
N LYS A 581 -11.11 11.11 8.49
CA LYS A 581 -9.72 11.61 8.61
C LYS A 581 -9.04 11.76 7.24
N ILE A 582 -9.39 10.92 6.26
CA ILE A 582 -8.89 11.04 4.89
C ILE A 582 -9.40 12.34 4.27
N ALA A 583 -10.71 12.58 4.37
CA ALA A 583 -11.33 13.75 3.77
C ALA A 583 -10.87 15.04 4.46
N SER A 584 -10.80 15.06 5.80
CA SER A 584 -10.35 16.23 6.55
C SER A 584 -8.91 16.63 6.19
N ARG A 585 -7.98 15.65 6.14
CA ARG A 585 -6.59 15.88 5.73
C ARG A 585 -6.50 16.27 4.26
N GLY A 586 -7.27 15.62 3.40
CA GLY A 586 -7.38 15.94 1.98
C GLY A 586 -7.83 17.38 1.73
N VAL A 587 -8.86 17.86 2.44
CA VAL A 587 -9.33 19.25 2.37
C VAL A 587 -8.21 20.22 2.77
N GLN A 588 -7.52 19.96 3.89
CA GLN A 588 -6.42 20.80 4.35
C GLN A 588 -5.28 20.86 3.33
N LEU A 589 -4.87 19.69 2.82
CA LEU A 589 -3.78 19.56 1.85
C LEU A 589 -4.09 20.25 0.51
N LEU A 590 -5.25 19.97 -0.07
CA LEU A 590 -5.66 20.56 -1.35
C LEU A 590 -5.89 22.08 -1.21
N SER A 591 -6.43 22.54 -0.08
CA SER A 591 -6.59 23.98 0.18
C SER A 591 -5.23 24.68 0.28
N PHE A 592 -4.23 24.02 0.87
CA PHE A 592 -2.87 24.55 0.95
C PHE A 592 -2.22 24.60 -0.45
N LEU A 593 -2.36 23.53 -1.26
CA LEU A 593 -1.90 23.53 -2.66
C LEU A 593 -2.52 24.66 -3.49
N GLN A 594 -3.82 24.93 -3.32
CA GLN A 594 -4.50 26.00 -4.04
C GLN A 594 -3.97 27.39 -3.69
N ARG A 595 -3.74 27.67 -2.40
CA ARG A 595 -3.19 28.96 -1.96
C ARG A 595 -1.81 29.22 -2.55
N GLU A 596 -0.94 28.21 -2.55
CA GLU A 596 0.40 28.31 -3.13
C GLU A 596 0.36 28.55 -4.66
N LEU A 597 -0.61 27.97 -5.35
CA LEU A 597 -0.85 28.22 -6.78
C LEU A 597 -1.36 29.65 -7.06
N ASP A 598 -2.07 30.26 -6.12
CA ASP A 598 -2.55 31.64 -6.21
C ASP A 598 -1.42 32.63 -5.90
N ASP A 599 -0.60 32.37 -4.88
CA ASP A 599 0.52 33.22 -4.49
C ASP A 599 1.63 33.27 -5.55
N THR A 600 1.90 32.15 -6.22
CA THR A 600 2.79 32.11 -7.39
C THR A 600 2.24 32.89 -8.60
N SER A 601 0.93 33.12 -8.67
CA SER A 601 0.29 33.93 -9.72
C SER A 601 0.27 35.43 -9.42
N SER A 602 0.26 35.81 -8.12
CA SER A 602 0.19 37.19 -7.66
C SER A 602 1.56 37.88 -7.56
N SER A 603 2.66 37.12 -7.49
CA SER A 603 4.02 37.66 -7.55
C SER A 603 4.39 38.17 -8.96
N ARG A 604 3.88 39.36 -9.33
CA ARG A 604 4.46 40.15 -10.42
C ARG A 604 5.89 40.55 -10.03
N PRO A 605 6.90 40.38 -10.90
CA PRO A 605 8.18 41.02 -10.65
C PRO A 605 7.95 42.53 -10.70
N GLU A 606 8.11 43.21 -9.57
CA GLU A 606 8.24 44.67 -9.55
C GLU A 606 9.29 45.05 -10.59
N LYS A 607 8.88 45.84 -11.58
CA LYS A 607 9.82 46.48 -12.50
C LYS A 607 10.68 47.42 -11.67
N ARG A 608 11.84 46.97 -11.21
CA ARG A 608 12.92 47.91 -10.85
C ARG A 608 13.15 48.83 -12.06
N PRO A 609 13.24 50.16 -11.88
CA PRO A 609 13.53 51.06 -12.98
C PRO A 609 14.90 50.66 -13.57
N ARG A 610 14.93 50.33 -14.86
CA ARG A 610 16.17 50.10 -15.60
C ARG A 610 16.94 51.42 -15.64
N SER A 611 18.10 51.49 -14.99
CA SER A 611 19.14 52.44 -15.37
C SER A 611 19.66 52.03 -16.76
N LEU A 612 19.68 53.00 -17.68
CA LEU A 612 20.21 52.87 -19.03
C LEU A 612 21.73 52.70 -18.97
N VAL A 613 22.26 51.47 -19.11
CA VAL A 613 23.58 51.23 -19.73
C VAL A 613 23.58 49.86 -20.41
N ASP A 614 23.98 49.89 -21.68
CA ASP A 614 24.44 48.84 -22.60
C ASP A 614 23.54 47.72 -23.10
N GLY A 615 23.46 47.68 -24.44
CA GLY A 615 22.78 46.68 -25.24
C GLY A 615 23.59 45.41 -25.37
N ARG A 616 22.95 44.29 -25.05
CA ARG A 616 23.12 43.00 -25.74
C ARG A 616 21.80 42.24 -25.67
N SER A 617 21.23 42.00 -26.84
CA SER A 617 20.02 41.21 -27.04
C SER A 617 20.28 39.75 -26.68
N GLY A 618 19.85 39.35 -25.49
CA GLY A 618 19.67 37.95 -25.11
C GLY A 618 18.21 37.72 -24.69
N THR A 619 17.48 36.91 -25.44
CA THR A 619 16.13 36.46 -25.10
C THR A 619 16.16 35.54 -23.88
N SER A 620 16.19 36.13 -22.68
CA SER A 620 16.04 35.37 -21.44
C SER A 620 14.56 35.08 -21.21
N ARG A 621 14.17 33.82 -21.47
CA ARG A 621 12.85 33.26 -21.19
C ARG A 621 12.63 33.35 -19.67
N LYS A 622 11.77 34.27 -19.23
CA LYS A 622 11.45 34.51 -17.81
C LYS A 622 10.75 33.27 -17.24
N LYS A 623 11.47 32.43 -16.49
CA LYS A 623 10.87 31.30 -15.75
C LYS A 623 9.97 31.86 -14.63
N ALA A 624 8.69 31.52 -14.66
CA ALA A 624 7.82 31.63 -13.48
C ALA A 624 8.44 30.82 -12.34
N ARG A 625 8.31 31.28 -11.09
CA ARG A 625 8.72 30.51 -9.91
C ARG A 625 7.88 29.22 -9.90
N LEU A 626 8.52 28.07 -10.16
CA LEU A 626 7.92 26.76 -9.94
C LEU A 626 7.62 26.61 -8.44
N LEU A 627 6.56 25.87 -8.11
CA LEU A 627 6.24 25.45 -6.74
C LEU A 627 7.45 24.75 -6.12
N ASP A 628 7.91 25.21 -4.95
CA ASP A 628 8.93 24.49 -4.17
C ASP A 628 8.26 23.32 -3.44
N THR A 629 8.28 22.16 -4.09
CA THR A 629 7.65 20.94 -3.60
C THR A 629 8.17 20.52 -2.22
N GLN A 630 9.46 20.70 -1.94
CA GLN A 630 10.07 20.24 -0.69
C GLN A 630 9.66 21.13 0.49
N ALA A 631 9.71 22.46 0.31
CA ALA A 631 9.21 23.40 1.32
C ALA A 631 7.72 23.19 1.58
N PHE A 632 6.94 22.96 0.52
CA PHE A 632 5.52 22.65 0.62
C PHE A 632 5.25 21.40 1.47
N ILE A 633 5.90 20.28 1.14
CA ILE A 633 5.70 19.00 1.84
C ILE A 633 5.99 19.13 3.34
N ARG A 634 7.04 19.89 3.69
CA ARG A 634 7.42 20.15 5.09
C ARG A 634 6.36 20.96 5.85
N ASN A 635 5.83 22.01 5.23
CA ASN A 635 4.80 22.84 5.85
C ASN A 635 3.47 22.07 5.96
N ALA A 636 3.13 21.31 4.92
CA ALA A 636 1.94 20.46 4.90
C ALA A 636 2.00 19.37 5.97
N SER A 637 3.14 18.69 6.16
CA SER A 637 3.26 17.63 7.17
C SER A 637 3.07 18.15 8.60
N GLN A 638 3.66 19.31 8.91
CA GLN A 638 3.49 19.99 10.20
C GLN A 638 2.03 20.40 10.42
N SER A 639 1.40 21.04 9.42
CA SER A 639 0.00 21.48 9.53
C SER A 639 -1.00 20.33 9.67
N LEU A 640 -0.72 19.17 9.07
CA LEU A 640 -1.59 17.99 9.11
C LEU A 640 -1.39 17.14 10.39
N GLY A 641 -0.44 17.53 11.26
CA GLY A 641 -0.05 16.74 12.43
C GLY A 641 0.57 15.39 12.05
N VAL A 642 1.14 15.27 10.85
CA VAL A 642 1.85 14.09 10.38
C VAL A 642 3.32 14.31 10.65
N VAL A 643 3.71 14.11 11.90
CA VAL A 643 5.09 14.31 12.35
C VAL A 643 5.87 13.05 12.02
N SER A 644 6.96 13.19 11.26
CA SER A 644 8.00 12.15 11.24
C SER A 644 8.55 12.04 12.64
N PRO A 645 8.80 10.85 13.21
CA PRO A 645 9.36 10.70 14.56
C PRO A 645 10.51 11.68 14.83
N ALA A 646 11.28 12.00 13.79
CA ALA A 646 12.48 12.85 13.75
C ALA A 646 12.35 14.35 14.09
N ALA A 647 11.18 14.92 14.36
CA ALA A 647 11.08 16.38 14.51
C ALA A 647 10.20 16.84 15.68
N THR A 648 10.74 16.77 16.89
CA THR A 648 10.32 17.68 17.97
C THR A 648 11.56 18.29 18.63
N SER A 649 11.95 19.48 18.18
CA SER A 649 12.78 20.36 19.00
C SER A 649 11.91 20.87 20.15
N ALA A 650 12.31 20.57 21.38
CA ALA A 650 11.62 20.99 22.59
C ALA A 650 11.42 22.51 22.60
N SER A 651 10.16 22.95 22.60
CA SER A 651 9.77 24.25 23.12
C SER A 651 8.82 23.96 24.28
N GLU A 652 9.27 24.33 25.48
CA GLU A 652 8.56 24.14 26.74
C GLU A 652 7.18 24.81 26.69
N MET A 653 6.13 24.02 26.89
CA MET A 653 4.80 24.53 27.20
C MET A 653 4.34 23.89 28.50
N SER A 654 4.42 24.65 29.59
CA SER A 654 3.93 24.28 30.91
C SER A 654 2.41 24.35 30.93
N MET A 655 1.72 23.26 31.26
CA MET A 655 0.34 23.32 31.75
C MET A 655 0.06 22.25 32.80
N ASN A 656 -0.79 22.66 33.75
CA ASN A 656 -1.14 22.02 35.01
C ASN A 656 -1.71 20.61 34.84
N VAL A 657 -1.28 19.73 35.75
CA VAL A 657 -1.81 18.39 35.98
C VAL A 657 -3.01 18.54 36.89
N ASP A 658 -4.21 18.36 36.34
CA ASP A 658 -5.45 17.97 37.05
C ASP A 658 -6.52 17.75 35.97
N ASP A 659 -6.55 16.56 35.37
CA ASP A 659 -7.73 16.00 34.68
C ASP A 659 -7.45 14.51 34.39
N ASN A 660 -8.07 13.63 35.17
CA ASN A 660 -7.96 12.18 35.04
C ASN A 660 -8.97 11.69 33.97
N PRO A 661 -8.54 11.08 32.84
CA PRO A 661 -9.45 10.79 31.71
C PRO A 661 -10.51 9.71 31.99
N TRP A 662 -10.36 8.97 33.10
CA TRP A 662 -11.25 7.89 33.48
C TRP A 662 -12.58 8.36 34.07
N ASP A 663 -12.65 9.54 34.68
CA ASP A 663 -13.93 10.07 35.21
C ASP A 663 -14.83 10.60 34.07
N SER A 664 -14.24 11.05 32.97
CA SER A 664 -14.96 11.39 31.72
C SER A 664 -15.58 10.19 31.01
N PHE A 665 -15.25 8.95 31.39
CA PHE A 665 -15.79 7.72 30.79
C PHE A 665 -17.26 7.50 31.16
N PHE A 666 -17.66 7.85 32.38
CA PHE A 666 -19.02 7.65 32.89
C PHE A 666 -19.95 8.85 32.66
N ASP A 667 -19.43 10.08 32.61
CA ASP A 667 -20.23 11.30 32.44
C ASP A 667 -20.77 11.55 31.01
N LEU A 668 -20.34 10.75 30.02
CA LEU A 668 -20.74 10.88 28.62
C LEU A 668 -21.86 9.91 28.19
N LEU A 669 -22.29 9.00 29.07
CA LEU A 669 -23.48 8.19 28.88
C LEU A 669 -24.69 8.94 29.47
N GLY A 670 -25.10 10.01 28.80
CA GLY A 670 -26.35 10.69 29.15
C GLY A 670 -27.57 9.75 28.99
N PRO A 671 -28.68 9.98 29.72
CA PRO A 671 -29.86 9.11 29.75
C PRO A 671 -30.65 9.01 28.42
N ASN A 672 -30.09 9.48 27.31
CA ASN A 672 -30.70 9.45 25.98
C ASN A 672 -29.90 8.64 24.95
N THR A 673 -28.94 7.81 25.38
CA THR A 673 -28.37 6.79 24.49
C THR A 673 -29.48 5.77 24.21
N GLY A 674 -29.63 5.29 22.96
CA GLY A 674 -30.65 4.32 22.55
C GLY A 674 -30.50 2.92 23.16
N PHE A 675 -29.91 2.83 24.35
CA PHE A 675 -29.91 1.69 25.25
C PHE A 675 -31.17 1.80 26.10
N ASP A 676 -32.03 0.79 26.10
CA ASP A 676 -33.25 0.78 26.91
C ASP A 676 -32.91 1.05 28.39
N GLY A 677 -33.41 2.17 28.92
CA GLY A 677 -33.07 2.73 30.22
C GLY A 677 -33.71 2.06 31.43
N ASP A 678 -33.62 0.72 31.55
CA ASP A 678 -34.23 -0.04 32.65
C ASP A 678 -33.23 -0.91 33.46
N LEU A 679 -31.93 -0.68 33.35
CA LEU A 679 -30.91 -1.54 33.97
C LEU A 679 -30.30 -1.05 35.29
N PHE A 680 -30.76 0.06 35.89
CA PHE A 680 -30.06 0.66 37.04
C PHE A 680 -30.80 0.77 38.39
N GLU A 681 -32.03 0.26 38.55
CA GLU A 681 -32.73 0.38 39.86
C GLU A 681 -32.68 -0.84 40.81
N ASN A 682 -32.01 -1.96 40.46
CA ASN A 682 -32.06 -3.18 41.29
C ASN A 682 -30.73 -3.67 41.90
N PHE A 683 -29.77 -2.77 42.17
CA PHE A 683 -28.53 -3.16 42.86
C PHE A 683 -28.14 -2.22 44.00
N CYS A 684 -28.95 -2.22 45.06
CA CYS A 684 -28.49 -1.84 46.41
C CYS A 684 -29.43 -2.45 47.46
N PRO A 685 -29.11 -3.59 48.11
CA PRO A 685 -29.68 -3.89 49.41
C PRO A 685 -28.93 -3.09 50.49
N ALA A 686 -29.72 -2.55 51.43
CA ALA A 686 -29.27 -1.79 52.59
C ALA A 686 -28.25 -2.51 53.48
#